data_AF-A0A9Q0ZWC8-F1
#
_entry.id   AF-A0A9Q0ZWC8-F1
#
_cell.length_a   1.000
_cell.length_b   1.000
_cell.length_c   1.000
_cell.angle_alpha   90.00
_cell.angle_beta   90.00
_cell.angle_gamma   90.00
#
_symmetry.space_group_name_H-M   'P 1'
#
loop_
_entity.id
_entity.type
_entity.pdbx_description
1 polymer ?
#
loop_
_entity_poly.entity_id
_entity_poly.type
_entity_poly.pdbx_seq_one_letter_code
_entity_poly.pdbx_strand_id
1 'polypeptide(L)'
;MKRGKSDAKLYKLDGFVSKSRQKSVQILIAVAVIYMLLVTLEIPFVFDSSPASETTTTTLARFSELQSEQDLQDKDAPTRPLNWVSHNFAHPTHSQLAESKILSTLGFHPKTFDPSKNESSVDLHKAAKTAWEEGMKLWDEVQSGKVQPLEVSKLKNISETCPNSITLSGSDFLKRSKLVELPCGLTLGSHITVVGKPRAAHAEKDPKIALVKEADDEVMVSQFIMELQGLKTVEAEDPPRILHFNPRLKGDWSTTPVIEQNTCYRMQWGTALRCEGWGSKADEETVDDQVKCEKWIRDDDDDISEESKATWWLNRLIGRTKRVTFDWPFPFAEEKMFVLTLSAGLEGYHVNVDGRHVTSFPYRTGFTLEDATGLAVTGDIDVHSVFAASLPSNHPSLSPQRHLQMSKRWKAPSLSVGSVELFIGVLSAGNHFAERMAVRKSWMQHRLIKSSNVVARFFVALHTRKEVNLELKKEAEYFGDIVILPYMDSYDLVVLKTVAICEYGVRTVRAKYIMKGDDDTFVRVDSIIDEVNKVPAGRSLYIGNINYYHKPLRYGKWEVTYEEWPEEDYPPYANGPGYILSSDIASFIVSEFESHKLRLFKMEDVSMGMWVEQFNSSRPVEYVHSLKFCQFGCIEDYYTAHYQSPRQMICLWEKLQRRGRGAVQCCDMR
;
A
#
# COMPACT_ATOMS: atom_id res chain seq x y z
N MET A 1 -5.53 -64.54 -26.22
CA MET A 1 -6.50 -65.66 -26.29
C MET A 1 -7.31 -65.68 -25.00
N LYS A 2 -8.65 -65.64 -25.12
CA LYS A 2 -9.63 -65.60 -24.02
C LYS A 2 -9.74 -66.94 -23.27
N ARG A 3 -9.96 -66.86 -21.95
CA ARG A 3 -10.73 -67.77 -21.06
C ARG A 3 -11.11 -66.91 -19.83
N GLY A 4 -12.26 -66.98 -19.18
CA GLY A 4 -13.44 -67.85 -19.28
C GLY A 4 -14.17 -67.81 -17.93
N LYS A 5 -15.50 -67.59 -17.98
CA LYS A 5 -16.59 -67.99 -17.06
C LYS A 5 -16.34 -68.10 -15.53
N SER A 6 -17.20 -67.42 -14.75
CA SER A 6 -18.22 -68.10 -13.93
C SER A 6 -19.26 -67.11 -13.35
N ASP A 7 -20.50 -67.17 -13.85
CA ASP A 7 -21.68 -66.59 -13.21
C ASP A 7 -22.40 -67.69 -12.41
N ALA A 8 -22.50 -67.50 -11.09
CA ALA A 8 -23.56 -68.06 -10.22
C ALA A 8 -23.33 -67.63 -8.76
N LYS A 9 -23.61 -66.36 -8.42
CA LYS A 9 -23.82 -65.90 -7.02
C LYS A 9 -24.37 -64.46 -6.96
N LEU A 10 -25.49 -64.19 -7.63
CA LEU A 10 -26.05 -62.83 -7.61
C LEU A 10 -27.58 -62.82 -7.60
N TYR A 11 -28.20 -63.43 -6.58
CA TYR A 11 -29.65 -63.28 -6.33
C TYR A 11 -30.04 -63.24 -4.84
N LYS A 12 -29.14 -62.83 -3.94
CA LYS A 12 -29.46 -62.75 -2.50
C LYS A 12 -28.96 -61.50 -1.75
N LEU A 13 -28.38 -60.52 -2.44
CA LEU A 13 -27.82 -59.31 -1.81
C LEU A 13 -28.66 -58.03 -1.96
N ASP A 14 -29.59 -57.95 -2.91
CA ASP A 14 -30.38 -56.73 -3.15
C ASP A 14 -31.51 -56.48 -2.14
N GLY A 15 -31.96 -57.52 -1.41
CA GLY A 15 -33.02 -57.37 -0.40
C GLY A 15 -32.56 -56.75 0.93
N PHE A 16 -31.26 -56.83 1.26
CA PHE A 16 -30.74 -56.40 2.55
C PHE A 16 -30.21 -54.95 2.54
N VAL A 17 -29.74 -54.46 1.39
CA VAL A 17 -29.19 -53.10 1.23
C VAL A 17 -30.30 -52.04 1.22
N SER A 18 -31.49 -52.39 0.72
CA SER A 18 -32.65 -51.48 0.64
C SER A 18 -33.23 -51.11 2.02
N LYS A 19 -33.36 -52.07 2.94
CA LYS A 19 -33.92 -51.83 4.28
C LYS A 19 -33.00 -51.02 5.22
N SER A 20 -31.69 -51.06 5.00
CA SER A 20 -30.72 -50.30 5.80
C SER A 20 -30.73 -48.80 5.46
N ARG A 21 -30.78 -48.46 4.16
CA ARG A 21 -30.87 -47.06 3.70
C ARG A 21 -32.19 -46.39 4.09
N GLN A 22 -33.29 -47.15 4.15
CA GLN A 22 -34.58 -46.59 4.55
C GLN A 22 -34.61 -46.21 6.03
N LYS A 23 -33.96 -47.01 6.90
CA LYS A 23 -33.82 -46.70 8.33
C LYS A 23 -32.87 -45.52 8.58
N SER A 24 -31.78 -45.39 7.82
CA SER A 24 -30.86 -44.26 7.99
C SER A 24 -31.49 -42.92 7.58
N VAL A 25 -32.32 -42.92 6.52
CA VAL A 25 -33.06 -41.72 6.09
C VAL A 25 -34.13 -41.32 7.10
N GLN A 26 -34.84 -42.28 7.69
CA GLN A 26 -35.83 -41.99 8.75
C GLN A 26 -35.18 -41.40 10.01
N ILE A 27 -33.98 -41.86 10.38
CA ILE A 27 -33.22 -41.31 11.52
C ILE A 27 -32.78 -39.87 11.22
N LEU A 28 -32.28 -39.58 10.01
CA LEU A 28 -31.88 -38.23 9.63
C LEU A 28 -33.06 -37.25 9.61
N ILE A 29 -34.23 -37.68 9.14
CA ILE A 29 -35.45 -36.87 9.19
C ILE A 29 -35.88 -36.62 10.64
N ALA A 30 -35.81 -37.62 11.52
CA ALA A 30 -36.15 -37.45 12.93
C ALA A 30 -35.21 -36.47 13.65
N VAL A 31 -33.91 -36.53 13.36
CA VAL A 31 -32.91 -35.60 13.92
C VAL A 31 -33.16 -34.17 13.40
N ALA A 32 -33.49 -33.99 12.12
CA ALA A 32 -33.82 -32.69 11.56
C ALA A 32 -35.08 -32.08 12.18
N VAL A 33 -36.10 -32.90 12.46
CA VAL A 33 -37.33 -32.46 13.14
C VAL A 33 -37.08 -32.08 14.60
N ILE A 34 -36.24 -32.84 15.33
CA ILE A 34 -35.85 -32.51 16.71
C ILE A 34 -35.04 -31.21 16.75
N TYR A 35 -34.11 -31.02 15.81
CA TYR A 35 -33.34 -29.79 15.68
C TYR A 35 -34.24 -28.58 15.40
N MET A 36 -35.21 -28.71 14.49
CA MET A 36 -36.19 -27.65 14.22
C MET A 36 -37.08 -27.37 15.43
N LEU A 37 -37.46 -28.37 16.23
CA LEU A 37 -38.20 -28.18 17.48
C LEU A 37 -37.38 -27.45 18.55
N LEU A 38 -36.09 -27.78 18.69
CA LEU A 38 -35.20 -27.12 19.65
C LEU A 38 -34.94 -25.65 19.26
N VAL A 39 -34.79 -25.36 17.97
CA VAL A 39 -34.58 -23.99 17.47
C VAL A 39 -35.86 -23.15 17.52
N THR A 40 -37.04 -23.77 17.45
CA THR A 40 -38.32 -23.05 17.49
C THR A 40 -38.90 -22.86 18.89
N LEU A 41 -38.41 -23.62 19.90
CA LEU A 41 -38.88 -23.54 21.28
C LEU A 41 -38.04 -22.66 22.21
N GLU A 42 -36.96 -22.03 21.74
CA GLU A 42 -36.22 -21.04 22.55
C GLU A 42 -36.68 -19.60 22.25
N ILE A 43 -37.70 -19.14 22.98
CA ILE A 43 -37.78 -17.74 23.45
C ILE A 43 -38.40 -17.75 24.88
N PRO A 44 -38.30 -16.67 25.66
CA PRO A 44 -37.28 -16.36 26.68
C PRO A 44 -37.88 -16.34 28.12
N PHE A 45 -37.17 -16.62 29.21
CA PHE A 45 -37.44 -16.07 30.57
C PHE A 45 -36.26 -16.42 31.51
N VAL A 46 -35.42 -15.45 31.89
CA VAL A 46 -35.40 -14.64 33.14
C VAL A 46 -34.78 -15.35 34.35
N PHE A 47 -33.75 -14.72 34.97
CA PHE A 47 -33.73 -14.43 36.40
C PHE A 47 -32.95 -13.16 36.72
N ASP A 48 -33.65 -12.28 37.44
CA ASP A 48 -33.20 -11.07 38.12
C ASP A 48 -33.22 -11.33 39.64
N SER A 49 -32.33 -10.68 40.39
CA SER A 49 -32.41 -10.45 41.85
C SER A 49 -31.27 -9.49 42.26
N SER A 50 -31.49 -8.16 42.26
CA SER A 50 -32.07 -7.28 43.33
C SER A 50 -31.03 -6.68 44.31
N PRO A 51 -31.32 -5.61 45.09
CA PRO A 51 -32.16 -4.42 44.87
C PRO A 51 -31.59 -3.06 45.42
N ALA A 52 -32.28 -1.95 45.06
CA ALA A 52 -32.53 -0.68 45.79
C ALA A 52 -31.40 0.32 46.17
N SER A 53 -31.49 1.58 45.66
CA SER A 53 -32.02 2.73 46.45
C SER A 53 -32.24 4.01 45.61
N GLU A 54 -33.45 4.55 45.75
CA GLU A 54 -33.90 5.96 45.77
C GLU A 54 -33.65 6.92 44.56
N THR A 55 -34.66 7.14 43.71
CA THR A 55 -35.60 8.29 43.67
C THR A 55 -35.03 9.72 43.75
N THR A 56 -35.14 10.45 42.63
CA THR A 56 -35.82 11.77 42.56
C THR A 56 -36.31 12.04 41.13
N THR A 57 -37.64 12.14 40.97
CA THR A 57 -38.43 13.18 40.24
C THR A 57 -37.65 14.09 39.25
N THR A 58 -38.09 14.40 38.03
CA THR A 58 -39.44 14.76 37.55
C THR A 58 -39.43 14.90 36.01
N THR A 59 -40.51 14.46 35.35
CA THR A 59 -40.88 14.76 33.96
C THR A 59 -41.68 16.08 33.86
N LEU A 60 -41.44 16.85 32.78
CA LEU A 60 -42.40 17.65 31.95
C LEU A 60 -41.61 18.78 31.25
N ALA A 61 -41.30 18.70 29.95
CA ALA A 61 -42.16 18.94 28.79
C ALA A 61 -42.16 20.40 28.30
N ARG A 62 -41.72 20.55 27.03
CA ARG A 62 -42.35 21.29 25.93
C ARG A 62 -42.38 22.85 25.87
N PHE A 63 -41.91 23.30 24.70
CA PHE A 63 -42.36 24.39 23.80
C PHE A 63 -42.01 25.87 24.08
N SER A 64 -41.35 26.50 23.08
CA SER A 64 -41.82 27.63 22.24
C SER A 64 -40.61 28.17 21.43
N GLU A 65 -40.57 28.17 20.09
CA GLU A 65 -41.13 29.18 19.16
C GLU A 65 -40.76 30.64 19.54
N LEU A 66 -40.43 31.60 18.66
CA LEU A 66 -39.98 31.76 17.26
C LEU A 66 -39.84 33.31 17.08
N GLN A 67 -39.27 33.77 15.96
CA GLN A 67 -39.25 35.16 15.42
C GLN A 67 -38.16 36.12 15.94
N SER A 68 -37.47 36.91 15.10
CA SER A 68 -37.55 37.14 13.64
C SER A 68 -36.29 37.85 13.09
N GLU A 69 -36.19 37.72 11.77
CA GLU A 69 -35.36 38.34 10.73
C GLU A 69 -35.06 39.86 10.82
N GLN A 70 -33.90 40.29 10.32
CA GLN A 70 -33.72 41.06 9.06
C GLN A 70 -32.29 41.66 8.97
N ASP A 71 -31.51 41.31 7.94
CA ASP A 71 -31.16 42.24 6.85
C ASP A 71 -30.17 41.64 5.84
N LEU A 72 -30.63 41.60 4.58
CA LEU A 72 -29.84 41.42 3.37
C LEU A 72 -29.18 42.76 3.02
N GLN A 73 -27.86 42.77 2.82
CA GLN A 73 -27.22 43.74 1.94
C GLN A 73 -25.91 43.20 1.35
N ASP A 74 -25.89 43.14 0.01
CA ASP A 74 -24.71 43.08 -0.83
C ASP A 74 -23.59 44.00 -0.33
N LYS A 75 -22.36 43.50 -0.29
CA LYS A 75 -21.17 44.32 -0.55
C LYS A 75 -19.96 43.47 -0.89
N ASP A 76 -19.34 43.89 -1.99
CA ASP A 76 -18.17 43.37 -2.66
C ASP A 76 -16.99 42.99 -1.76
N ALA A 77 -16.21 42.04 -2.26
CA ALA A 77 -14.91 41.66 -1.72
C ALA A 77 -14.00 42.90 -1.53
N PRO A 78 -13.40 43.11 -0.34
CA PRO A 78 -12.43 44.17 -0.18
C PRO A 78 -11.15 43.84 -0.94
N THR A 79 -10.88 44.62 -1.97
CA THR A 79 -9.58 44.76 -2.62
C THR A 79 -8.46 45.00 -1.60
N ARG A 80 -7.42 44.17 -1.73
CA ARG A 80 -6.13 44.22 -1.05
C ARG A 80 -5.49 45.62 -1.11
N PRO A 81 -5.03 46.19 0.02
CA PRO A 81 -4.01 47.24 -0.02
C PRO A 81 -2.65 46.58 -0.29
N LEU A 82 -2.03 46.90 -1.42
CA LEU A 82 -0.61 46.73 -1.64
C LEU A 82 0.12 47.71 -0.72
N ASN A 83 0.76 47.21 0.35
CA ASN A 83 1.85 47.94 0.98
C ASN A 83 3.01 46.96 1.22
N TRP A 84 4.03 47.16 0.40
CA TRP A 84 5.31 46.51 0.42
C TRP A 84 6.09 46.98 1.66
N VAL A 85 6.02 46.21 2.75
CA VAL A 85 6.96 46.40 3.86
C VAL A 85 8.21 45.58 3.53
N SER A 86 9.24 46.31 3.10
CA SER A 86 10.61 45.80 2.99
C SER A 86 11.08 45.35 4.37
N HIS A 87 11.23 44.05 4.57
CA HIS A 87 11.99 43.52 5.68
C HIS A 87 13.32 42.99 5.16
N ASN A 88 14.34 43.85 5.28
CA ASN A 88 15.74 43.48 5.26
C ASN A 88 15.96 42.35 6.29
N PHE A 89 16.19 41.13 5.81
CA PHE A 89 16.77 40.08 6.64
C PHE A 89 18.23 40.44 6.89
N ALA A 90 18.51 40.96 8.08
CA ALA A 90 19.85 41.02 8.62
C ALA A 90 20.44 39.60 8.63
N HIS A 91 21.60 39.44 8.00
CA HIS A 91 22.42 38.25 8.08
C HIS A 91 22.68 37.89 9.56
N PRO A 92 22.32 36.69 10.03
CA PRO A 92 22.83 36.21 11.31
C PRO A 92 24.31 35.88 11.12
N THR A 93 25.14 36.59 11.87
CA THR A 93 26.56 36.33 12.05
C THR A 93 26.79 34.90 12.53
N HIS A 94 27.82 34.27 11.94
CA HIS A 94 28.37 32.97 12.33
C HIS A 94 28.54 32.86 13.85
N SER A 95 27.65 32.11 14.50
CA SER A 95 27.92 31.51 15.81
C SER A 95 27.84 30.00 15.65
N GLN A 96 28.95 29.32 15.92
CA GLN A 96 29.10 27.88 15.93
C GLN A 96 28.02 27.23 16.81
N LEU A 97 26.94 26.75 16.18
CA LEU A 97 25.93 25.89 16.80
C LEU A 97 26.31 24.44 16.47
N ALA A 98 26.35 23.59 17.49
CA ALA A 98 26.68 22.17 17.41
C ALA A 98 26.06 21.49 16.17
N GLU A 99 26.92 20.97 15.29
CA GLU A 99 26.53 20.27 14.07
C GLU A 99 25.62 19.07 14.41
N SER A 100 24.32 19.20 14.11
CA SER A 100 23.47 18.03 13.96
C SER A 100 24.04 17.20 12.81
N LYS A 101 24.73 16.08 13.11
CA LYS A 101 25.16 15.11 12.11
C LYS A 101 23.93 14.41 11.52
N ILE A 102 23.27 15.09 10.58
CA ILE A 102 22.20 14.54 9.75
C ILE A 102 22.78 13.45 8.83
N LEU A 103 24.04 13.60 8.43
CA LEU A 103 24.74 12.63 7.61
C LEU A 103 25.14 11.40 8.42
N SER A 104 24.90 10.23 7.85
CA SER A 104 25.36 8.95 8.40
C SER A 104 26.88 8.94 8.59
N THR A 105 27.33 8.36 9.70
CA THR A 105 28.76 8.13 9.99
C THR A 105 29.28 6.84 9.37
N LEU A 106 28.42 6.05 8.73
CA LEU A 106 28.83 4.85 8.01
C LEU A 106 29.80 5.24 6.88
N GLY A 107 31.08 4.99 7.11
CA GLY A 107 32.14 5.26 6.16
C GLY A 107 32.24 4.14 5.13
N PHE A 108 31.98 4.45 3.87
CA PHE A 108 32.19 3.52 2.77
C PHE A 108 33.62 3.71 2.24
N HIS A 109 34.56 2.94 2.77
CA HIS A 109 35.92 2.96 2.24
C HIS A 109 35.91 2.27 0.87
N PRO A 110 36.61 2.77 -0.18
CA PRO A 110 36.67 2.10 -1.48
C PRO A 110 37.14 0.64 -1.40
N LYS A 111 37.96 0.32 -0.39
CA LYS A 111 38.45 -1.03 -0.08
C LYS A 111 37.40 -1.96 0.56
N THR A 112 36.32 -1.39 1.10
CA THR A 112 35.16 -2.14 1.64
C THR A 112 34.44 -2.94 0.58
N PHE A 113 34.68 -2.59 -0.68
CA PHE A 113 34.06 -3.18 -1.86
C PHE A 113 35.09 -3.84 -2.78
N ASP A 114 36.37 -3.94 -2.36
CA ASP A 114 37.36 -4.69 -3.12
C ASP A 114 37.02 -6.19 -3.00
N PRO A 115 36.78 -6.89 -4.12
CA PRO A 115 36.16 -8.21 -4.09
C PRO A 115 37.06 -9.24 -3.41
N SER A 116 36.67 -9.69 -2.21
CA SER A 116 37.27 -10.87 -1.59
C SER A 116 36.61 -12.13 -2.18
N LYS A 117 37.15 -12.68 -3.28
CA LYS A 117 36.98 -14.04 -3.85
C LYS A 117 35.57 -14.69 -3.97
N ASN A 118 34.47 -14.09 -3.53
CA ASN A 118 33.12 -14.63 -3.62
C ASN A 118 32.33 -13.88 -4.70
N GLU A 119 32.07 -14.56 -5.81
CA GLU A 119 31.53 -14.01 -7.07
C GLU A 119 30.14 -13.35 -6.91
N SER A 120 29.26 -13.83 -6.03
CA SER A 120 27.88 -13.32 -5.89
C SER A 120 27.74 -11.95 -5.22
N SER A 121 28.78 -11.43 -4.56
CA SER A 121 28.76 -10.10 -3.92
C SER A 121 29.37 -8.99 -4.79
N VAL A 122 30.09 -9.36 -5.86
CA VAL A 122 30.92 -8.42 -6.63
C VAL A 122 30.09 -7.34 -7.30
N ASP A 123 28.95 -7.70 -7.89
CA ASP A 123 28.07 -6.75 -8.58
C ASP A 123 27.40 -5.78 -7.62
N LEU A 124 26.93 -6.27 -6.47
CA LEU A 124 26.36 -5.43 -5.42
C LEU A 124 27.40 -4.46 -4.85
N HIS A 125 28.63 -4.94 -4.65
CA HIS A 125 29.73 -4.10 -4.17
C HIS A 125 30.10 -3.01 -5.17
N LYS A 126 30.11 -3.33 -6.47
CA LYS A 126 30.34 -2.35 -7.55
C LYS A 126 29.21 -1.32 -7.61
N ALA A 127 27.95 -1.75 -7.55
CA ALA A 127 26.79 -0.87 -7.53
C ALA A 127 26.82 0.08 -6.33
N ALA A 128 27.15 -0.43 -5.14
CA ALA A 128 27.28 0.36 -3.93
C ALA A 128 28.37 1.44 -4.06
N LYS A 129 29.51 1.10 -4.65
CA LYS A 129 30.61 2.05 -4.90
C LYS A 129 30.16 3.19 -5.82
N THR A 130 29.55 2.87 -6.96
CA THR A 130 29.06 3.87 -7.91
C THR A 130 28.00 4.77 -7.28
N ALA A 131 27.01 4.18 -6.58
CA ALA A 131 25.97 4.93 -5.91
C ALA A 131 26.53 5.89 -4.83
N TRP A 132 27.58 5.47 -4.11
CA TRP A 132 28.26 6.31 -3.12
C TRP A 132 29.01 7.49 -3.77
N GLU A 133 29.78 7.24 -4.83
CA GLU A 133 30.52 8.29 -5.54
C GLU A 133 29.57 9.37 -6.11
N GLU A 134 28.48 8.93 -6.75
CA GLU A 134 27.45 9.83 -7.28
C GLU A 134 26.69 10.56 -6.17
N GLY A 135 26.30 9.85 -5.11
CA GLY A 135 25.56 10.41 -3.99
C GLY A 135 26.36 11.43 -3.19
N MET A 136 27.63 11.17 -2.91
CA MET A 136 28.53 12.13 -2.24
C MET A 136 28.65 13.43 -3.05
N LYS A 137 28.86 13.32 -4.37
CA LYS A 137 28.92 14.49 -5.26
C LYS A 137 27.61 15.28 -5.22
N LEU A 138 26.47 14.59 -5.26
CA LEU A 138 25.16 15.24 -5.19
C LEU A 138 24.92 15.91 -3.83
N TRP A 139 25.33 15.26 -2.74
CA TRP A 139 25.22 15.83 -1.39
C TRP A 139 26.06 17.09 -1.24
N ASP A 140 27.29 17.11 -1.76
CA ASP A 140 28.15 18.29 -1.76
C ASP A 140 27.51 19.47 -2.53
N GLU A 141 26.83 19.20 -3.64
CA GLU A 141 26.07 20.22 -4.39
C GLU A 141 24.89 20.79 -3.58
N VAL A 142 24.15 19.92 -2.87
CA VAL A 142 23.02 20.31 -1.99
C VAL A 142 23.53 21.07 -0.75
N GLN A 143 24.69 20.69 -0.20
CA GLN A 143 25.29 21.33 0.96
C GLN A 143 25.88 22.70 0.62
N SER A 144 26.56 22.82 -0.51
CA SER A 144 27.17 24.08 -0.98
C SER A 144 26.16 25.13 -1.47
N GLY A 145 24.86 24.82 -1.47
CA GLY A 145 23.81 25.73 -1.94
C GLY A 145 23.86 25.99 -3.45
N LYS A 146 24.65 25.21 -4.20
CA LYS A 146 24.66 25.23 -5.67
C LYS A 146 23.33 24.77 -6.25
N VAL A 147 22.62 23.91 -5.52
CA VAL A 147 21.21 23.60 -5.76
C VAL A 147 20.36 24.73 -5.18
N GLN A 148 19.97 25.67 -6.03
CA GLN A 148 19.10 26.77 -5.61
C GLN A 148 17.67 26.25 -5.36
N PRO A 149 16.99 26.68 -4.28
CA PRO A 149 15.54 26.58 -4.20
C PRO A 149 14.96 27.30 -5.41
N LEU A 150 14.02 26.69 -6.12
CA LEU A 150 13.41 27.29 -7.30
C LEU A 150 12.83 28.68 -6.95
N GLU A 151 13.49 29.74 -7.43
CA GLU A 151 12.88 31.06 -7.52
C GLU A 151 11.67 30.94 -8.43
N VAL A 152 10.47 31.17 -7.88
CA VAL A 152 9.17 31.12 -8.56
C VAL A 152 9.15 31.94 -9.87
N SER A 153 10.06 32.91 -10.03
CA SER A 153 10.17 33.80 -11.19
C SER A 153 11.07 33.28 -12.33
N LYS A 154 11.97 32.32 -12.12
CA LYS A 154 12.90 31.80 -13.15
C LYS A 154 12.48 30.45 -13.77
N LEU A 155 11.31 29.93 -13.40
CA LEU A 155 10.71 28.68 -13.89
C LEU A 155 10.25 28.68 -15.36
N LYS A 156 10.40 29.79 -16.11
CA LYS A 156 9.83 29.85 -17.47
C LYS A 156 10.59 29.05 -18.53
N ASN A 157 11.86 28.72 -18.33
CA ASN A 157 12.69 28.25 -19.45
C ASN A 157 13.34 26.86 -19.33
N ILE A 158 13.35 26.15 -18.18
CA ILE A 158 14.02 24.83 -18.07
C ILE A 158 13.31 23.82 -17.13
N SER A 159 12.00 23.93 -16.90
CA SER A 159 11.24 22.86 -16.21
C SER A 159 9.98 22.58 -17.01
N GLU A 160 9.65 21.31 -17.24
CA GLU A 160 8.34 20.90 -17.76
C GLU A 160 7.27 21.63 -16.94
N THR A 161 6.59 22.60 -17.57
CA THR A 161 5.47 23.29 -16.93
C THR A 161 4.45 22.23 -16.54
N CYS A 162 3.95 22.24 -15.30
CA CYS A 162 2.82 21.39 -14.89
C CYS A 162 1.52 22.05 -15.41
N PRO A 163 0.97 21.63 -16.57
CA PRO A 163 -0.30 22.16 -16.99
C PRO A 163 -1.39 21.72 -16.02
N ASN A 164 -2.29 22.62 -15.65
CA ASN A 164 -3.48 22.31 -14.87
C ASN A 164 -4.51 21.47 -15.67
N SER A 165 -4.39 21.48 -17.00
CA SER A 165 -5.18 20.65 -17.91
C SER A 165 -4.43 20.34 -19.19
N ILE A 166 -4.63 19.14 -19.73
CA ILE A 166 -4.07 18.67 -21.01
C ILE A 166 -5.23 18.23 -21.90
N THR A 167 -5.25 18.73 -23.13
CA THR A 167 -6.23 18.32 -24.15
C THR A 167 -5.49 17.80 -25.37
N LEU A 168 -5.87 16.61 -25.84
CA LEU A 168 -5.35 16.03 -27.07
C LEU A 168 -6.49 15.59 -27.98
N SER A 169 -6.39 15.96 -29.26
CA SER A 169 -7.24 15.41 -30.30
C SER A 169 -6.83 13.96 -30.60
N GLY A 170 -7.74 13.16 -31.16
CA GLY A 170 -7.44 11.77 -31.53
C GLY A 170 -6.28 11.64 -32.52
N SER A 171 -6.14 12.60 -33.45
CA SER A 171 -5.02 12.61 -34.39
C SER A 171 -3.67 12.90 -33.72
N ASP A 172 -3.65 13.80 -32.74
CA ASP A 172 -2.44 14.11 -31.98
C ASP A 172 -2.08 13.01 -30.98
N PHE A 173 -3.09 12.35 -30.41
CA PHE A 173 -2.89 11.16 -29.57
C PHE A 173 -2.22 10.01 -30.35
N LEU A 174 -2.66 9.77 -31.60
CA LEU A 174 -2.03 8.78 -32.47
C LEU A 174 -0.57 9.15 -32.84
N LYS A 175 -0.29 10.43 -33.08
CA LYS A 175 1.09 10.90 -33.35
C LYS A 175 2.02 10.72 -32.14
N ARG A 176 1.48 10.76 -30.92
CA ARG A 176 2.21 10.55 -29.66
C ARG A 176 2.23 9.09 -29.22
N SER A 177 2.17 8.15 -30.17
CA SER A 177 2.23 6.71 -29.88
C SER A 177 1.18 6.23 -28.88
N LYS A 178 -0.02 6.85 -28.87
CA LYS A 178 -1.12 6.53 -27.95
C LYS A 178 -0.80 6.74 -26.45
N LEU A 179 0.06 7.71 -26.15
CA LEU A 179 0.47 8.08 -24.80
C LEU A 179 0.20 9.56 -24.53
N VAL A 180 -0.33 9.87 -23.35
CA VAL A 180 -0.44 11.23 -22.80
C VAL A 180 0.50 11.34 -21.62
N GLU A 181 1.47 12.26 -21.69
CA GLU A 181 2.34 12.57 -20.57
C GLU A 181 1.64 13.48 -19.56
N LEU A 182 1.69 13.10 -18.29
CA LEU A 182 1.19 13.85 -17.15
C LEU A 182 2.40 14.25 -16.30
N PRO A 183 3.11 15.33 -16.64
CA PRO A 183 4.48 15.58 -16.16
C PRO A 183 4.61 15.67 -14.64
N CYS A 184 3.51 16.01 -13.96
CA CYS A 184 3.43 16.21 -12.50
C CYS A 184 2.46 15.23 -11.82
N GLY A 185 2.05 14.17 -12.53
CA GLY A 185 1.16 13.15 -12.02
C GLY A 185 -0.29 13.62 -11.85
N LEU A 186 -1.02 12.92 -10.98
CA LEU A 186 -2.38 13.26 -10.55
C LEU A 186 -2.37 13.79 -9.11
N THR A 187 -3.47 14.44 -8.72
CA THR A 187 -3.79 14.80 -7.35
C THR A 187 -5.24 14.45 -7.04
N LEU A 188 -5.66 14.58 -5.78
CA LEU A 188 -7.04 14.36 -5.37
C LEU A 188 -7.99 15.26 -6.18
N GLY A 189 -9.02 14.67 -6.79
CA GLY A 189 -9.97 15.37 -7.66
C GLY A 189 -9.49 15.58 -9.10
N SER A 190 -8.27 15.17 -9.45
CA SER A 190 -7.87 15.07 -10.86
C SER A 190 -8.80 14.13 -11.62
N HIS A 191 -9.08 14.45 -12.87
CA HIS A 191 -9.90 13.60 -13.72
C HIS A 191 -9.38 13.56 -15.15
N ILE A 192 -9.57 12.41 -15.79
CA ILE A 192 -9.18 12.12 -17.16
C ILE A 192 -10.42 11.63 -17.90
N THR A 193 -10.78 12.32 -18.97
CA THR A 193 -11.87 11.96 -19.87
C THR A 193 -11.31 11.44 -21.17
N VAL A 194 -11.73 10.24 -21.57
CA VAL A 194 -11.43 9.62 -22.86
C VAL A 194 -12.74 9.47 -23.63
N VAL A 195 -12.80 10.10 -24.80
CA VAL A 195 -13.89 9.90 -25.76
C VAL A 195 -13.40 8.91 -26.79
N GLY A 196 -14.06 7.76 -26.90
CA GLY A 196 -13.62 6.68 -27.77
C GLY A 196 -14.75 5.87 -28.37
N LYS A 197 -14.41 5.06 -29.37
CA LYS A 197 -15.30 4.12 -30.05
C LYS A 197 -14.62 2.75 -30.13
N PRO A 198 -15.11 1.73 -29.41
CA PRO A 198 -14.60 0.37 -29.54
C PRO A 198 -14.81 -0.13 -30.96
N ARG A 199 -13.86 -0.89 -31.49
CA ARG A 199 -13.95 -1.45 -32.84
C ARG A 199 -14.79 -2.73 -32.83
N ALA A 200 -15.37 -3.03 -34.00
CA ALA A 200 -15.99 -4.33 -34.26
C ALA A 200 -15.04 -5.48 -33.92
N ALA A 201 -15.60 -6.56 -33.36
CA ALA A 201 -14.81 -7.73 -33.01
C ALA A 201 -14.17 -8.36 -34.25
N HIS A 202 -12.96 -8.90 -34.06
CA HIS A 202 -12.18 -9.54 -35.12
C HIS A 202 -11.74 -10.93 -34.68
N ALA A 203 -11.50 -11.81 -35.64
CA ALA A 203 -11.06 -13.18 -35.38
C ALA A 203 -9.58 -13.21 -34.96
N GLU A 204 -9.28 -13.87 -33.83
CA GLU A 204 -7.93 -14.08 -33.31
C GLU A 204 -7.70 -15.58 -33.03
N LYS A 205 -6.56 -16.11 -33.47
CA LYS A 205 -6.20 -17.54 -33.34
C LYS A 205 -5.55 -17.91 -32.00
N ASP A 206 -4.90 -16.96 -31.35
CA ASP A 206 -4.22 -17.15 -30.06
C ASP A 206 -4.55 -16.01 -29.09
N PRO A 207 -5.82 -15.88 -28.68
CA PRO A 207 -6.27 -14.80 -27.82
C PRO A 207 -5.75 -14.97 -26.39
N LYS A 208 -5.07 -13.97 -25.84
CA LYS A 208 -4.59 -13.97 -24.44
C LYS A 208 -5.69 -13.96 -23.38
N ILE A 209 -6.93 -13.73 -23.80
CA ILE A 209 -8.10 -13.54 -22.92
C ILE A 209 -9.09 -14.71 -22.96
N ALA A 210 -8.88 -15.70 -23.83
CA ALA A 210 -9.78 -16.82 -24.05
C ALA A 210 -9.05 -18.17 -23.93
N LEU A 211 -9.79 -19.21 -23.56
CA LEU A 211 -9.33 -20.59 -23.68
C LEU A 211 -9.82 -21.15 -25.03
N VAL A 212 -8.89 -21.34 -25.96
CA VAL A 212 -9.19 -21.97 -27.26
C VAL A 212 -9.37 -23.48 -27.05
N LYS A 213 -10.50 -24.03 -27.49
CA LYS A 213 -10.85 -25.45 -27.28
C LYS A 213 -10.19 -26.40 -28.28
N GLU A 214 -9.96 -25.95 -29.53
CA GLU A 214 -9.31 -26.71 -30.60
C GLU A 214 -8.27 -25.87 -31.35
N ALA A 215 -7.18 -26.48 -31.85
CA ALA A 215 -6.01 -25.77 -32.38
C ALA A 215 -6.26 -24.92 -33.66
N ASP A 216 -7.43 -25.07 -34.30
CA ASP A 216 -7.83 -24.33 -35.51
C ASP A 216 -9.01 -23.36 -35.27
N ASP A 217 -9.51 -23.23 -34.03
CA ASP A 217 -10.63 -22.34 -33.72
C ASP A 217 -10.20 -20.88 -33.56
N GLU A 218 -10.88 -19.97 -34.27
CA GLU A 218 -10.72 -18.52 -34.13
C GLU A 218 -11.76 -17.96 -33.14
N VAL A 219 -11.32 -17.11 -32.20
CA VAL A 219 -12.21 -16.43 -31.24
C VAL A 219 -12.41 -14.99 -31.68
N MET A 220 -13.67 -14.52 -31.67
CA MET A 220 -13.98 -13.13 -31.94
C MET A 220 -13.63 -12.27 -30.72
N VAL A 221 -12.66 -11.38 -30.86
CA VAL A 221 -12.14 -10.51 -29.80
C VAL A 221 -12.45 -9.05 -30.10
N SER A 222 -12.92 -8.34 -29.07
CA SER A 222 -12.97 -6.87 -29.03
C SER A 222 -12.61 -6.44 -27.61
N GLN A 223 -11.44 -5.84 -27.44
CA GLN A 223 -10.98 -5.36 -26.13
C GLN A 223 -10.14 -4.11 -26.25
N PHE A 224 -10.18 -3.25 -25.23
CA PHE A 224 -9.25 -2.15 -25.12
C PHE A 224 -8.73 -2.00 -23.70
N ILE A 225 -7.65 -1.25 -23.57
CA ILE A 225 -6.91 -1.09 -22.32
C ILE A 225 -6.65 0.40 -22.11
N MET A 226 -6.94 0.89 -20.92
CA MET A 226 -6.54 2.21 -20.43
C MET A 226 -5.64 2.03 -19.20
N GLU A 227 -4.44 2.60 -19.23
CA GLU A 227 -3.45 2.45 -18.17
C GLU A 227 -2.94 3.79 -17.66
N LEU A 228 -2.92 3.95 -16.33
CA LEU A 228 -2.07 4.94 -15.67
C LEU A 228 -0.69 4.32 -15.44
N GLN A 229 0.35 4.99 -15.95
CA GLN A 229 1.72 4.50 -15.98
C GLN A 229 2.67 5.40 -15.20
N GLY A 230 3.65 4.79 -14.52
CA GLY A 230 4.77 5.50 -13.89
C GLY A 230 5.96 5.67 -14.84
N LEU A 231 5.85 6.58 -15.81
CA LEU A 231 6.91 6.78 -16.82
C LEU A 231 8.25 7.25 -16.24
N LYS A 232 8.23 7.86 -15.05
CA LYS A 232 9.41 8.45 -14.38
C LYS A 232 9.83 7.72 -13.10
N THR A 233 9.22 6.58 -12.79
CA THR A 233 9.42 5.90 -11.50
C THR A 233 10.56 4.89 -11.50
N VAL A 234 10.93 4.32 -12.66
CA VAL A 234 12.00 3.33 -12.78
C VAL A 234 12.80 3.62 -14.06
N GLU A 235 14.13 3.64 -13.97
CA GLU A 235 15.00 3.72 -15.15
C GLU A 235 15.39 2.30 -15.59
N ALA A 236 15.33 2.02 -16.90
CA ALA A 236 15.67 0.74 -17.55
C ALA A 236 14.69 -0.46 -17.39
N GLU A 237 13.51 -0.27 -16.81
CA GLU A 237 12.42 -1.27 -16.76
C GLU A 237 11.14 -0.76 -17.47
N ASP A 238 10.22 -1.67 -17.77
CA ASP A 238 8.87 -1.29 -18.24
C ASP A 238 8.15 -0.45 -17.17
N PRO A 239 7.50 0.68 -17.55
CA PRO A 239 6.82 1.54 -16.59
C PRO A 239 5.79 0.76 -15.75
N PRO A 240 5.74 0.92 -14.43
CA PRO A 240 4.70 0.27 -13.63
C PRO A 240 3.29 0.69 -14.08
N ARG A 241 2.32 -0.22 -13.97
CA ARG A 241 0.90 0.06 -14.23
C ARG A 241 0.20 0.35 -12.91
N ILE A 242 -0.01 1.61 -12.60
CA ILE A 242 -0.64 2.07 -11.36
C ILE A 242 -2.11 1.66 -11.34
N LEU A 243 -2.78 1.87 -12.48
CA LEU A 243 -4.10 1.35 -12.78
C LEU A 243 -4.06 0.75 -14.18
N HIS A 244 -4.47 -0.50 -14.29
CA HIS A 244 -4.77 -1.18 -15.54
C HIS A 244 -6.27 -1.40 -15.61
N PHE A 245 -6.95 -0.72 -16.53
CA PHE A 245 -8.40 -0.83 -16.75
C PHE A 245 -8.62 -1.47 -18.11
N ASN A 246 -9.18 -2.68 -18.13
CA ASN A 246 -9.32 -3.50 -19.33
C ASN A 246 -10.76 -4.00 -19.52
N PRO A 247 -11.59 -3.23 -20.26
CA PRO A 247 -12.87 -3.71 -20.77
C PRO A 247 -12.67 -4.74 -21.88
N ARG A 248 -13.31 -5.90 -21.72
CA ARG A 248 -13.36 -6.98 -22.71
C ARG A 248 -14.81 -7.13 -23.15
N LEU A 249 -15.10 -6.70 -24.38
CA LEU A 249 -16.45 -6.72 -24.93
C LEU A 249 -16.80 -8.11 -25.46
N LYS A 250 -15.82 -8.81 -26.07
CA LYS A 250 -15.94 -10.18 -26.56
C LYS A 250 -14.62 -10.93 -26.42
N GLY A 251 -14.72 -12.26 -26.36
CA GLY A 251 -13.58 -13.17 -26.35
C GLY A 251 -12.99 -13.47 -24.97
N ASP A 252 -13.59 -12.97 -23.88
CA ASP A 252 -13.19 -13.39 -22.54
C ASP A 252 -13.63 -14.84 -22.28
N TRP A 253 -12.84 -15.59 -21.52
CA TRP A 253 -13.14 -16.97 -21.12
C TRP A 253 -14.48 -17.13 -20.39
N SER A 254 -14.98 -16.08 -19.73
CA SER A 254 -16.31 -16.07 -19.10
C SER A 254 -17.46 -16.04 -20.11
N THR A 255 -17.16 -15.84 -21.40
CA THR A 255 -18.11 -15.68 -22.53
C THR A 255 -19.01 -14.45 -22.44
N THR A 256 -18.95 -13.70 -21.33
CA THR A 256 -19.69 -12.47 -21.09
C THR A 256 -18.77 -11.25 -21.10
N PRO A 257 -19.28 -10.05 -21.43
CA PRO A 257 -18.50 -8.83 -21.30
C PRO A 257 -18.07 -8.58 -19.85
N VAL A 258 -16.79 -8.23 -19.65
CA VAL A 258 -16.18 -8.04 -18.32
C VAL A 258 -15.31 -6.79 -18.32
N ILE A 259 -15.24 -6.14 -17.16
CA ILE A 259 -14.20 -5.13 -16.88
C ILE A 259 -13.22 -5.73 -15.89
N GLU A 260 -11.97 -5.87 -16.28
CA GLU A 260 -10.89 -6.28 -15.39
C GLU A 260 -10.04 -5.06 -14.98
N GLN A 261 -9.75 -4.96 -13.69
CA GLN A 261 -8.89 -3.91 -13.14
C GLN A 261 -7.77 -4.51 -12.30
N ASN A 262 -6.57 -3.98 -12.46
CA ASN A 262 -5.42 -4.44 -11.70
C ASN A 262 -4.33 -3.35 -11.59
N THR A 263 -3.27 -3.67 -10.86
CA THR A 263 -2.06 -2.87 -10.74
C THR A 263 -0.87 -3.80 -10.98
N CYS A 264 0.12 -3.34 -11.74
CA CYS A 264 1.38 -4.03 -11.97
C CYS A 264 2.52 -3.23 -11.33
N TYR A 265 3.11 -3.74 -10.27
CA TYR A 265 4.26 -3.15 -9.58
C TYR A 265 5.51 -3.99 -9.78
N ARG A 266 6.57 -3.40 -10.34
CA ARG A 266 7.84 -4.11 -10.67
C ARG A 266 7.58 -5.44 -11.39
N MET A 267 6.84 -5.35 -12.50
CA MET A 267 6.45 -6.48 -13.35
C MET A 267 5.61 -7.58 -12.67
N GLN A 268 5.04 -7.33 -11.48
CA GLN A 268 4.12 -8.23 -10.80
C GLN A 268 2.71 -7.66 -10.75
N TRP A 269 1.78 -8.42 -11.31
CA TRP A 269 0.35 -8.15 -11.19
C TRP A 269 -0.15 -8.48 -9.79
N GLY A 270 -0.95 -7.59 -9.21
CA GLY A 270 -1.70 -7.91 -8.00
C GLY A 270 -2.92 -8.79 -8.30
N THR A 271 -3.78 -9.01 -7.30
CA THR A 271 -5.05 -9.72 -7.46
C THR A 271 -5.97 -8.94 -8.40
N ALA A 272 -6.52 -9.52 -9.46
CA ALA A 272 -7.42 -8.79 -10.35
C ALA A 272 -8.80 -8.51 -9.69
N LEU A 273 -9.34 -7.31 -9.87
CA LEU A 273 -10.74 -6.98 -9.59
C LEU A 273 -11.53 -7.15 -10.90
N ARG A 274 -12.51 -8.05 -10.94
CA ARG A 274 -13.31 -8.35 -12.14
C ARG A 274 -14.77 -7.98 -11.89
N CYS A 275 -15.33 -7.15 -12.76
CA CYS A 275 -16.75 -6.81 -12.77
C CYS A 275 -17.44 -7.54 -13.93
N GLU A 276 -18.22 -8.57 -13.59
CA GLU A 276 -18.89 -9.49 -14.54
C GLU A 276 -20.40 -9.22 -14.66
N GLY A 277 -20.85 -8.05 -14.22
CA GLY A 277 -22.26 -7.64 -14.23
C GLY A 277 -23.02 -7.89 -12.93
N TRP A 278 -22.41 -8.56 -11.97
CA TRP A 278 -22.92 -8.61 -10.60
C TRP A 278 -22.53 -7.33 -9.87
N GLY A 279 -23.51 -6.65 -9.27
CA GLY A 279 -23.23 -5.55 -8.35
C GLY A 279 -22.50 -6.07 -7.12
N SER A 280 -21.53 -5.30 -6.61
CA SER A 280 -20.89 -5.61 -5.33
C SER A 280 -21.93 -5.80 -4.24
N LYS A 281 -21.70 -6.79 -3.37
CA LYS A 281 -22.64 -7.08 -2.28
C LYS A 281 -22.70 -5.92 -1.29
N ALA A 282 -23.81 -5.79 -0.57
CA ALA A 282 -23.99 -4.71 0.40
C ALA A 282 -23.02 -4.78 1.60
N ASP A 283 -22.44 -5.96 1.85
CA ASP A 283 -21.41 -6.23 2.85
C ASP A 283 -19.98 -6.13 2.30
N GLU A 284 -19.80 -5.97 0.98
CA GLU A 284 -18.50 -5.72 0.38
C GLU A 284 -18.06 -4.27 0.61
N GLU A 285 -16.76 -4.11 0.86
CA GLU A 285 -16.12 -2.82 1.09
C GLU A 285 -16.21 -1.92 -0.17
N THR A 286 -16.69 -0.70 0.03
CA THR A 286 -16.80 0.38 -0.97
C THR A 286 -15.49 1.15 -1.11
N VAL A 287 -15.41 2.01 -2.12
CA VAL A 287 -14.33 2.97 -2.32
C VAL A 287 -14.96 4.35 -2.40
N ASP A 288 -14.69 5.25 -1.45
CA ASP A 288 -15.33 6.57 -1.36
C ASP A 288 -16.87 6.51 -1.43
N ASP A 289 -17.46 5.59 -0.64
CA ASP A 289 -18.89 5.27 -0.63
C ASP A 289 -19.47 4.78 -1.98
N GLN A 290 -18.63 4.43 -2.96
CA GLN A 290 -19.02 3.82 -4.24
C GLN A 290 -18.74 2.32 -4.26
N VAL A 291 -19.58 1.55 -4.94
CA VAL A 291 -19.38 0.11 -5.10
C VAL A 291 -18.17 -0.19 -5.98
N LYS A 292 -17.48 -1.30 -5.72
CA LYS A 292 -16.37 -1.75 -6.57
C LYS A 292 -16.88 -2.13 -7.97
N CYS A 293 -18.02 -2.79 -8.08
CA CYS A 293 -18.66 -3.12 -9.35
C CYS A 293 -20.15 -2.76 -9.33
N GLU A 294 -20.62 -2.08 -10.37
CA GLU A 294 -22.04 -1.85 -10.61
C GLU A 294 -22.72 -3.06 -11.27
N LYS A 295 -24.02 -3.22 -11.02
CA LYS A 295 -24.82 -4.23 -11.70
C LYS A 295 -25.14 -3.80 -13.14
N TRP A 296 -25.04 -4.74 -14.08
CA TRP A 296 -25.55 -4.60 -15.45
C TRP A 296 -26.26 -5.86 -15.92
N ILE A 297 -27.13 -5.71 -16.92
CA ILE A 297 -27.95 -6.77 -17.52
C ILE A 297 -27.05 -7.85 -18.11
N ARG A 298 -27.36 -9.11 -17.81
CA ARG A 298 -26.72 -10.29 -18.39
C ARG A 298 -27.70 -11.06 -19.28
N ASP A 299 -27.19 -11.75 -20.29
CA ASP A 299 -28.00 -12.59 -21.17
C ASP A 299 -28.63 -13.80 -20.44
N ASP A 300 -28.11 -14.18 -19.27
CA ASP A 300 -28.62 -15.28 -18.44
C ASP A 300 -29.78 -14.88 -17.48
N ASP A 301 -30.20 -13.60 -17.46
CA ASP A 301 -31.18 -13.08 -16.49
C ASP A 301 -32.64 -13.48 -16.77
N ASP A 302 -32.91 -14.23 -17.84
CA ASP A 302 -34.28 -14.60 -18.28
C ASP A 302 -35.03 -15.53 -17.29
N ASP A 303 -34.33 -16.24 -16.40
CA ASP A 303 -34.94 -17.21 -15.46
C ASP A 303 -35.42 -16.58 -14.12
N ILE A 304 -35.11 -15.31 -13.82
CA ILE A 304 -35.49 -14.64 -12.55
C ILE A 304 -36.77 -13.76 -12.72
N SER A 305 -37.47 -13.88 -13.84
CA SER A 305 -38.63 -13.03 -14.13
C SER A 305 -39.92 -13.43 -13.37
N GLU A 306 -40.02 -14.65 -12.84
CA GLU A 306 -41.25 -15.14 -12.19
C GLU A 306 -41.31 -14.92 -10.66
N GLU A 307 -40.19 -14.83 -9.94
CA GLU A 307 -40.18 -14.46 -8.49
C GLU A 307 -40.45 -12.97 -8.26
N SER A 308 -40.20 -12.14 -9.26
CA SER A 308 -40.37 -10.68 -9.20
C SER A 308 -41.84 -10.25 -9.04
N LYS A 309 -42.78 -11.02 -9.61
CA LYS A 309 -44.23 -10.73 -9.54
C LYS A 309 -44.81 -11.05 -8.16
N ALA A 310 -44.30 -12.10 -7.50
CA ALA A 310 -44.70 -12.49 -6.15
C ALA A 310 -44.12 -11.58 -5.05
N THR A 311 -43.10 -10.79 -5.35
CA THR A 311 -42.50 -9.88 -4.36
C THR A 311 -43.04 -8.44 -4.50
N TRP A 312 -43.60 -8.12 -5.66
CA TRP A 312 -44.17 -6.80 -5.95
C TRP A 312 -45.44 -6.48 -5.15
N TRP A 313 -46.28 -7.48 -4.83
CA TRP A 313 -47.52 -7.26 -4.06
C TRP A 313 -47.26 -7.05 -2.56
N LEU A 314 -46.29 -7.77 -1.98
CA LEU A 314 -45.92 -7.65 -0.56
C LEU A 314 -45.31 -6.28 -0.22
N ASN A 315 -44.54 -5.69 -1.14
CA ASN A 315 -43.89 -4.40 -0.94
C ASN A 315 -44.83 -3.19 -1.08
N ARG A 316 -46.11 -3.39 -1.41
CA ARG A 316 -47.09 -2.29 -1.50
C ARG A 316 -47.74 -1.96 -0.14
N LEU A 317 -47.53 -2.79 0.87
CA LEU A 317 -48.10 -2.63 2.22
C LEU A 317 -47.16 -1.92 3.21
N ILE A 318 -45.89 -1.73 2.88
CA ILE A 318 -44.89 -1.12 3.78
C ILE A 318 -44.24 0.04 3.05
N GLY A 319 -44.55 1.26 3.46
CA GLY A 319 -44.07 2.51 2.88
C GLY A 319 -42.56 2.72 3.06
N ARG A 320 -41.73 1.98 2.32
CA ARG A 320 -40.31 2.27 2.12
C ARG A 320 -40.11 3.10 0.86
N THR A 321 -39.34 4.16 0.97
CA THR A 321 -38.82 4.97 -0.12
C THR A 321 -38.04 4.07 -1.10
N LYS A 322 -38.60 3.85 -2.30
CA LYS A 322 -37.94 3.06 -3.35
C LYS A 322 -36.77 3.85 -3.94
N ARG A 323 -35.54 3.36 -3.77
CA ARG A 323 -34.51 3.54 -4.81
C ARG A 323 -34.92 2.65 -5.98
N VAL A 324 -35.26 3.24 -7.11
CA VAL A 324 -35.53 2.49 -8.34
C VAL A 324 -34.19 2.02 -8.88
N THR A 325 -33.89 0.72 -8.73
CA THR A 325 -32.74 0.10 -9.38
C THR A 325 -33.11 -0.14 -10.85
N PHE A 326 -32.66 0.74 -11.74
CA PHE A 326 -32.63 0.45 -13.17
C PHE A 326 -31.42 -0.45 -13.42
N ASP A 327 -31.65 -1.66 -13.94
CA ASP A 327 -30.59 -2.49 -14.49
C ASP A 327 -30.27 -1.98 -15.90
N TRP A 328 -28.99 -1.86 -16.23
CA TRP A 328 -28.49 -1.22 -17.45
C TRP A 328 -27.60 -2.17 -18.23
N PRO A 329 -27.44 -2.02 -19.56
CA PRO A 329 -26.52 -2.86 -20.32
C PRO A 329 -25.05 -2.60 -19.95
N PHE A 330 -24.16 -3.51 -20.41
CA PHE A 330 -22.72 -3.31 -20.34
C PHE A 330 -22.33 -1.93 -20.93
N PRO A 331 -21.45 -1.15 -20.27
CA PRO A 331 -21.23 0.26 -20.58
C PRO A 331 -20.50 0.52 -21.91
N PHE A 332 -19.96 -0.52 -22.57
CA PHE A 332 -19.26 -0.39 -23.84
C PHE A 332 -19.94 -1.24 -24.91
N ALA A 333 -19.98 -0.74 -26.14
CA ALA A 333 -20.51 -1.48 -27.28
C ALA A 333 -19.66 -1.22 -28.53
N GLU A 334 -19.50 -2.26 -29.34
CA GLU A 334 -18.79 -2.19 -30.62
C GLU A 334 -19.40 -1.09 -31.51
N GLU A 335 -18.53 -0.28 -32.12
CA GLU A 335 -18.86 0.82 -33.02
C GLU A 335 -19.73 1.94 -32.42
N LYS A 336 -19.91 1.97 -31.09
CA LYS A 336 -20.62 3.06 -30.39
C LYS A 336 -19.65 3.94 -29.62
N MET A 337 -19.86 5.25 -29.73
CA MET A 337 -19.10 6.24 -28.97
C MET A 337 -19.46 6.16 -27.48
N PHE A 338 -18.47 6.37 -26.62
CA PHE A 338 -18.64 6.53 -25.18
C PHE A 338 -17.78 7.68 -24.67
N VAL A 339 -18.15 8.20 -23.50
CA VAL A 339 -17.36 9.16 -22.72
C VAL A 339 -16.98 8.52 -21.38
N LEU A 340 -15.73 8.09 -21.26
CA LEU A 340 -15.19 7.53 -20.01
C LEU A 340 -14.52 8.65 -19.23
N THR A 341 -14.87 8.80 -17.96
CA THR A 341 -14.21 9.70 -17.01
C THR A 341 -13.62 8.89 -15.86
N LEU A 342 -12.30 8.89 -15.76
CA LEU A 342 -11.55 8.40 -14.60
C LEU A 342 -11.36 9.57 -13.63
N SER A 343 -11.69 9.39 -12.36
CA SER A 343 -11.49 10.40 -11.32
C SER A 343 -10.68 9.83 -10.15
N ALA A 344 -9.76 10.63 -9.62
CA ALA A 344 -8.97 10.30 -8.44
C ALA A 344 -9.72 10.73 -7.17
N GLY A 345 -10.32 9.75 -6.49
CA GLY A 345 -10.99 9.89 -5.19
C GLY A 345 -10.02 9.82 -4.02
N LEU A 346 -10.54 9.77 -2.79
CA LEU A 346 -9.72 9.76 -1.58
C LEU A 346 -9.21 8.33 -1.26
N GLU A 347 -9.96 7.31 -1.64
CA GLU A 347 -9.65 5.89 -1.41
C GLU A 347 -9.33 5.11 -2.68
N GLY A 348 -9.69 5.63 -3.85
CA GLY A 348 -9.36 4.97 -5.11
C GLY A 348 -9.72 5.77 -6.35
N TYR A 349 -9.64 5.08 -7.49
CA TYR A 349 -10.05 5.61 -8.77
C TYR A 349 -11.50 5.22 -9.07
N HIS A 350 -12.30 6.18 -9.54
CA HIS A 350 -13.68 5.91 -9.97
C HIS A 350 -13.80 6.09 -11.47
N VAL A 351 -14.45 5.12 -12.11
CA VAL A 351 -14.71 5.11 -13.55
C VAL A 351 -16.19 5.37 -13.77
N ASN A 352 -16.47 6.46 -14.49
CA ASN A 352 -17.80 6.80 -14.96
C ASN A 352 -17.83 6.69 -16.48
N VAL A 353 -18.88 6.11 -17.05
CA VAL A 353 -19.12 6.04 -18.50
C VAL A 353 -20.44 6.73 -18.80
N ASP A 354 -20.43 7.68 -19.74
CA ASP A 354 -21.56 8.52 -20.12
C ASP A 354 -22.26 9.18 -18.91
N GLY A 355 -21.44 9.60 -17.94
CA GLY A 355 -21.89 10.28 -16.71
C GLY A 355 -22.36 9.34 -15.59
N ARG A 356 -22.41 8.02 -15.82
CA ARG A 356 -22.82 7.03 -14.82
C ARG A 356 -21.60 6.33 -14.23
N HIS A 357 -21.55 6.18 -12.91
CA HIS A 357 -20.56 5.33 -12.24
C HIS A 357 -20.67 3.88 -12.72
N VAL A 358 -19.54 3.22 -12.98
CA VAL A 358 -19.45 1.83 -13.45
C VAL A 358 -18.68 0.96 -12.48
N THR A 359 -17.54 1.46 -12.00
CA THR A 359 -16.66 0.71 -11.12
C THR A 359 -15.71 1.63 -10.37
N SER A 360 -15.33 1.20 -9.18
CA SER A 360 -14.31 1.84 -8.37
C SER A 360 -13.18 0.87 -8.03
N PHE A 361 -11.94 1.35 -8.16
CA PHE A 361 -10.75 0.57 -7.89
C PHE A 361 -9.95 1.20 -6.75
N PRO A 362 -9.79 0.52 -5.60
CA PRO A 362 -9.08 1.07 -4.45
C PRO A 362 -7.60 1.26 -4.77
N TYR A 363 -6.97 2.27 -4.17
CA TYR A 363 -5.53 2.44 -4.28
C TYR A 363 -4.78 1.22 -3.75
N ARG A 364 -3.73 0.81 -4.46
CA ARG A 364 -2.85 -0.27 -4.03
C ARG A 364 -1.53 0.28 -3.55
N THR A 365 -0.98 -0.41 -2.56
CA THR A 365 0.31 -0.10 -1.95
C THR A 365 1.42 -0.06 -2.99
N GLY A 366 2.33 0.90 -2.88
CA GLY A 366 3.48 1.05 -3.76
C GLY A 366 3.39 2.19 -4.78
N PHE A 367 2.24 2.88 -4.88
CA PHE A 367 2.07 4.05 -5.74
C PHE A 367 1.30 5.17 -5.06
N THR A 368 1.69 6.40 -5.37
CA THR A 368 0.96 7.62 -5.07
C THR A 368 0.29 8.14 -6.34
N LEU A 369 -0.69 9.04 -6.21
CA LEU A 369 -1.31 9.71 -7.35
C LEU A 369 -0.29 10.45 -8.23
N GLU A 370 0.78 10.91 -7.60
CA GLU A 370 1.88 11.67 -8.20
C GLU A 370 2.73 10.81 -9.15
N ASP A 371 2.75 9.50 -8.91
CA ASP A 371 3.49 8.55 -9.73
C ASP A 371 2.83 8.33 -11.10
N ALA A 372 1.54 8.65 -11.24
CA ALA A 372 0.77 8.50 -12.48
C ALA A 372 1.14 9.54 -13.54
N THR A 373 2.35 9.41 -14.06
CA THR A 373 2.99 10.37 -14.98
C THR A 373 2.70 10.10 -16.46
N GLY A 374 1.95 9.05 -16.78
CA GLY A 374 1.49 8.75 -18.13
C GLY A 374 0.10 8.12 -18.16
N LEU A 375 -0.64 8.36 -19.25
CA LEU A 375 -1.87 7.66 -19.61
C LEU A 375 -1.69 7.00 -20.98
N ALA A 376 -1.79 5.68 -21.04
CA ALA A 376 -1.77 4.93 -22.30
C ALA A 376 -3.16 4.36 -22.60
N VAL A 377 -3.61 4.43 -23.86
CA VAL A 377 -4.85 3.80 -24.32
C VAL A 377 -4.56 2.94 -25.55
N THR A 378 -4.75 1.63 -25.44
CA THR A 378 -4.37 0.65 -26.47
C THR A 378 -5.48 -0.39 -26.71
N GLY A 379 -5.28 -1.27 -27.69
CA GLY A 379 -6.28 -2.27 -28.12
C GLY A 379 -7.24 -1.75 -29.20
N ASP A 380 -8.42 -2.37 -29.26
CA ASP A 380 -9.48 -2.24 -30.27
C ASP A 380 -10.36 -1.01 -30.04
N ILE A 381 -9.74 0.16 -30.03
CA ILE A 381 -10.43 1.43 -29.79
C ILE A 381 -9.92 2.54 -30.70
N ASP A 382 -10.87 3.31 -31.26
CA ASP A 382 -10.59 4.59 -31.90
C ASP A 382 -10.80 5.71 -30.88
N VAL A 383 -9.70 6.35 -30.46
CA VAL A 383 -9.74 7.48 -29.52
C VAL A 383 -10.01 8.77 -30.28
N HIS A 384 -11.10 9.44 -29.95
CA HIS A 384 -11.49 10.71 -30.56
C HIS A 384 -10.84 11.91 -29.85
N SER A 385 -10.76 11.89 -28.52
CA SER A 385 -10.09 12.92 -27.74
C SER A 385 -9.79 12.45 -26.32
N VAL A 386 -8.72 13.02 -25.75
CA VAL A 386 -8.37 12.85 -24.33
C VAL A 386 -8.30 14.22 -23.68
N PHE A 387 -8.90 14.35 -22.50
CA PHE A 387 -8.88 15.55 -21.69
C PHE A 387 -8.54 15.20 -20.25
N ALA A 388 -7.43 15.72 -19.73
CA ALA A 388 -7.05 15.61 -18.32
C ALA A 388 -7.15 16.98 -17.67
N ALA A 389 -7.77 17.08 -16.50
CA ALA A 389 -7.96 18.36 -15.81
C ALA A 389 -7.95 18.20 -14.30
N SER A 390 -7.95 19.34 -13.61
CA SER A 390 -7.65 19.43 -12.18
C SER A 390 -6.32 18.76 -11.85
N LEU A 391 -5.35 18.87 -12.77
CA LEU A 391 -4.00 18.34 -12.59
C LEU A 391 -3.22 19.23 -11.61
N PRO A 392 -2.24 18.66 -10.89
CA PRO A 392 -1.43 19.44 -9.96
C PRO A 392 -0.70 20.56 -10.70
N SER A 393 -0.82 21.79 -10.20
CA SER A 393 -0.19 22.98 -10.81
C SER A 393 1.31 23.09 -10.52
N ASN A 394 1.81 22.28 -9.59
CA ASN A 394 3.21 22.17 -9.21
C ASN A 394 3.53 20.70 -8.95
N HIS A 395 4.77 20.29 -9.22
CA HIS A 395 5.22 18.98 -8.80
C HIS A 395 5.13 18.89 -7.26
N PRO A 396 4.65 17.78 -6.68
CA PRO A 396 4.43 17.63 -5.23
C PRO A 396 5.70 17.65 -4.36
N SER A 397 6.87 17.45 -4.96
CA SER A 397 8.17 17.81 -4.36
C SER A 397 8.30 19.32 -4.06
N LEU A 398 7.44 20.16 -4.62
CA LEU A 398 7.43 21.63 -4.52
C LEU A 398 6.12 22.19 -3.94
N SER A 399 5.23 21.36 -3.40
CA SER A 399 3.92 21.83 -2.91
C SER A 399 4.06 22.78 -1.69
N PRO A 400 3.51 24.01 -1.73
CA PRO A 400 3.55 24.95 -0.60
C PRO A 400 2.81 24.47 0.65
N GLN A 401 1.99 23.41 0.54
CA GLN A 401 1.30 22.79 1.68
C GLN A 401 2.25 22.05 2.63
N ARG A 402 3.50 21.78 2.22
CA ARG A 402 4.57 21.27 3.10
C ARG A 402 4.86 22.20 4.30
N HIS A 403 4.44 23.47 4.25
CA HIS A 403 4.70 24.44 5.32
C HIS A 403 3.63 24.52 6.42
N LEU A 404 2.49 23.83 6.28
CA LEU A 404 1.42 23.86 7.30
C LEU A 404 1.57 22.78 8.40
N GLN A 405 2.50 21.82 8.25
CA GLN A 405 2.67 20.70 9.20
C GLN A 405 4.02 20.64 9.93
N MET A 406 4.89 21.62 9.75
CA MET A 406 6.14 21.76 10.51
C MET A 406 5.84 22.27 11.94
N SER A 407 5.14 21.48 12.73
CA SER A 407 4.84 21.78 14.14
C SER A 407 5.97 21.29 15.05
N LYS A 408 6.32 22.09 16.06
CA LYS A 408 7.34 21.73 17.07
C LYS A 408 7.01 20.42 17.80
N ARG A 409 5.73 20.05 17.92
CA ARG A 409 5.29 18.81 18.61
C ARG A 409 5.78 17.53 17.94
N TRP A 410 6.12 17.59 16.65
CA TRP A 410 6.59 16.45 15.86
C TRP A 410 8.11 16.37 15.76
N LYS A 411 8.85 17.33 16.33
CA LYS A 411 10.31 17.24 16.36
C LYS A 411 10.77 16.06 17.23
N ALA A 412 11.87 15.46 16.81
CA ALA A 412 12.55 14.44 17.58
C ALA A 412 13.05 15.03 18.90
N PRO A 413 12.89 14.33 20.03
CA PRO A 413 13.64 14.65 21.24
C PRO A 413 15.14 14.58 20.97
N SER A 414 15.90 15.47 21.62
CA SER A 414 17.36 15.38 21.65
C SER A 414 17.77 14.06 22.29
N LEU A 415 18.81 13.42 21.76
CA LEU A 415 19.37 12.21 22.35
C LEU A 415 19.88 12.54 23.77
N SER A 416 19.34 11.85 24.77
CA SER A 416 19.81 11.96 26.15
C SER A 416 21.08 11.14 26.36
N VAL A 417 21.89 11.52 27.35
CA VAL A 417 23.12 10.78 27.75
C VAL A 417 22.79 9.45 28.47
N GLY A 418 21.53 9.19 28.80
CA GLY A 418 21.08 7.95 29.44
C GLY A 418 21.03 6.74 28.51
N SER A 419 20.95 5.53 29.09
CA SER A 419 20.84 4.29 28.33
C SER A 419 19.48 4.19 27.64
N VAL A 420 19.47 4.09 26.32
CA VAL A 420 18.27 3.84 25.52
C VAL A 420 17.92 2.36 25.56
N GLU A 421 16.67 2.03 25.86
CA GLU A 421 16.22 0.62 25.90
C GLU A 421 16.10 0.06 24.49
N LEU A 422 15.43 0.78 23.59
CA LEU A 422 15.20 0.36 22.20
C LEU A 422 15.50 1.49 21.22
N PHE A 423 16.27 1.19 20.19
CA PHE A 423 16.40 2.02 19.00
C PHE A 423 15.55 1.42 17.87
N ILE A 424 14.78 2.24 17.15
CA ILE A 424 14.01 1.85 15.97
C ILE A 424 14.56 2.61 14.76
N GLY A 425 15.24 1.89 13.88
CA GLY A 425 15.63 2.38 12.56
C GLY A 425 14.52 2.11 11.54
N VAL A 426 14.01 3.18 10.92
CA VAL A 426 12.92 3.12 9.94
C VAL A 426 13.50 3.33 8.54
N LEU A 427 13.39 2.34 7.67
CA LEU A 427 13.75 2.49 6.26
C LEU A 427 12.76 3.43 5.56
N SER A 428 13.27 4.38 4.78
CA SER A 428 12.45 5.33 4.03
C SER A 428 13.18 5.81 2.76
N ALA A 429 12.48 6.50 1.87
CA ALA A 429 13.01 7.03 0.60
C ALA A 429 12.86 8.56 0.51
N GLY A 430 13.66 9.20 -0.34
CA GLY A 430 13.72 10.68 -0.43
C GLY A 430 12.35 11.36 -0.67
N ASN A 431 11.48 10.73 -1.45
CA ASN A 431 10.13 11.21 -1.77
C ASN A 431 9.04 10.81 -0.76
N HIS A 432 9.33 9.97 0.23
CA HIS A 432 8.34 9.45 1.20
C HIS A 432 8.02 10.42 2.37
N PHE A 433 7.78 11.70 2.04
CA PHE A 433 7.48 12.70 3.08
C PHE A 433 6.16 12.40 3.80
N ALA A 434 5.14 11.91 3.09
CA ALA A 434 3.81 11.67 3.64
C ALA A 434 3.82 10.51 4.65
N GLU A 435 4.54 9.44 4.33
CA GLU A 435 4.78 8.25 5.12
C GLU A 435 5.48 8.63 6.42
N ARG A 436 6.62 9.33 6.33
CA ARG A 436 7.34 9.85 7.50
C ARG A 436 6.47 10.75 8.36
N MET A 437 5.67 11.63 7.75
CA MET A 437 4.75 12.49 8.50
C MET A 437 3.63 11.71 9.18
N ALA A 438 3.12 10.64 8.57
CA ALA A 438 2.13 9.77 9.18
C ALA A 438 2.71 9.01 10.37
N VAL A 439 3.91 8.44 10.23
CA VAL A 439 4.69 7.83 11.31
C VAL A 439 4.91 8.83 12.45
N ARG A 440 5.37 10.05 12.14
CA ARG A 440 5.53 11.14 13.12
C ARG A 440 4.23 11.44 13.85
N LYS A 441 3.10 11.55 13.16
CA LYS A 441 1.81 11.90 13.79
C LYS A 441 1.15 10.74 14.53
N SER A 442 1.61 9.51 14.30
CA SER A 442 1.05 8.28 14.86
C SER A 442 1.93 7.72 15.97
N TRP A 443 2.50 6.53 15.80
CA TRP A 443 3.17 5.77 16.86
C TRP A 443 4.45 6.44 17.39
N MET A 444 5.08 7.35 16.65
CA MET A 444 6.18 8.18 17.19
C MET A 444 5.72 9.16 18.29
N GLN A 445 4.42 9.33 18.49
CA GLN A 445 3.85 10.10 19.60
C GLN A 445 3.70 9.28 20.88
N HIS A 446 4.09 8.01 20.86
CA HIS A 446 4.08 7.16 22.05
C HIS A 446 4.98 7.73 23.16
N ARG A 447 4.52 7.62 24.41
CA ARG A 447 5.17 8.19 25.60
C ARG A 447 6.64 7.78 25.74
N LEU A 448 6.98 6.54 25.40
CA LEU A 448 8.35 6.01 25.52
C LEU A 448 9.32 6.65 24.52
N ILE A 449 8.81 7.05 23.35
CA ILE A 449 9.59 7.80 22.35
C ILE A 449 9.76 9.25 22.81
N LYS A 450 8.69 9.85 23.33
CA LYS A 450 8.73 11.22 23.86
C LYS A 450 9.59 11.39 25.10
N SER A 451 9.75 10.34 25.90
CA SER A 451 10.64 10.32 27.07
C SER A 451 12.08 9.90 26.74
N SER A 452 12.42 9.69 25.47
CA SER A 452 13.73 9.20 25.01
C SER A 452 14.17 7.84 25.55
N ASN A 453 13.26 7.02 26.11
CA ASN A 453 13.56 5.64 26.46
C ASN A 453 13.62 4.74 25.21
N VAL A 454 12.83 5.11 24.20
CA VAL A 454 12.88 4.57 22.85
C VAL A 454 13.27 5.70 21.90
N VAL A 455 14.16 5.42 20.97
CA VAL A 455 14.59 6.40 19.95
C VAL A 455 14.20 5.87 18.58
N ALA A 456 13.50 6.66 17.77
CA ALA A 456 13.18 6.32 16.38
C ALA A 456 13.85 7.32 15.42
N ARG A 457 14.44 6.81 14.34
CA ARG A 457 15.07 7.61 13.27
C ARG A 457 14.78 7.01 11.89
N PHE A 458 14.57 7.86 10.90
CA PHE A 458 14.42 7.48 9.50
C PHE A 458 15.79 7.42 8.81
N PHE A 459 16.03 6.38 8.01
CA PHE A 459 17.24 6.20 7.22
C PHE A 459 16.90 6.36 5.75
N VAL A 460 17.41 7.45 5.15
CA VAL A 460 17.03 7.88 3.80
C VAL A 460 18.29 8.07 2.96
N ALA A 461 18.37 7.41 1.81
CA ALA A 461 19.42 7.64 0.82
C ALA A 461 18.97 8.71 -0.20
N LEU A 462 19.88 9.17 -1.05
CA LEU A 462 19.63 10.30 -1.94
C LEU A 462 18.79 9.89 -3.16
N HIS A 463 17.84 10.72 -3.52
CA HIS A 463 17.03 10.54 -4.73
C HIS A 463 17.77 11.09 -5.95
N THR A 464 17.54 10.53 -7.14
CA THR A 464 18.00 11.07 -8.44
C THR A 464 17.63 12.55 -8.68
N ARG A 465 16.52 13.04 -8.11
CA ARG A 465 16.04 14.42 -8.28
C ARG A 465 16.63 15.35 -7.23
N LYS A 466 17.33 16.39 -7.67
CA LYS A 466 18.01 17.35 -6.79
C LYS A 466 17.05 18.09 -5.86
N GLU A 467 15.86 18.41 -6.35
CA GLU A 467 14.82 19.13 -5.61
C GLU A 467 14.30 18.29 -4.44
N VAL A 468 14.17 16.98 -4.63
CA VAL A 468 13.75 16.05 -3.57
C VAL A 468 14.79 16.04 -2.44
N ASN A 469 16.08 16.00 -2.77
CA ASN A 469 17.14 16.03 -1.75
C ASN A 469 17.25 17.37 -1.03
N LEU A 470 16.99 18.48 -1.72
CA LEU A 470 16.96 19.80 -1.09
C LEU A 470 15.85 19.87 -0.03
N GLU A 471 14.67 19.34 -0.34
CA GLU A 471 13.56 19.28 0.61
C GLU A 471 13.80 18.26 1.73
N LEU A 472 14.39 17.11 1.42
CA LEU A 472 14.81 16.12 2.41
C LEU A 472 15.79 16.71 3.43
N LYS A 473 16.76 17.51 2.97
CA LYS A 473 17.69 18.22 3.84
C LYS A 473 16.96 19.17 4.78
N LYS A 474 16.05 20.02 4.25
CA LYS A 474 15.24 20.94 5.08
C LYS A 474 14.40 20.17 6.10
N GLU A 475 13.80 19.06 5.69
CA GLU A 475 13.02 18.19 6.58
C GLU A 475 13.90 17.62 7.71
N ALA A 476 15.08 17.09 7.36
CA ALA A 476 16.02 16.52 8.31
C ALA A 476 16.52 17.55 9.34
N GLU A 477 16.87 18.75 8.88
CA GLU A 477 17.25 19.88 9.73
C GLU A 477 16.10 20.33 10.64
N TYR A 478 14.86 20.30 10.15
CA TYR A 478 13.71 20.75 10.92
C TYR A 478 13.30 19.74 12.01
N PHE A 479 13.09 18.47 11.65
CA PHE A 479 12.53 17.45 12.55
C PHE A 479 13.61 16.76 13.39
N GLY A 480 14.86 16.68 12.92
CA GLY A 480 15.96 16.05 13.65
C GLY A 480 15.83 14.54 13.83
N ASP A 481 14.97 13.89 13.04
CA ASP A 481 14.73 12.44 13.07
C ASP A 481 15.22 11.69 11.82
N ILE A 482 15.88 12.37 10.87
CA ILE A 482 16.39 11.73 9.65
C ILE A 482 17.91 11.61 9.70
N VAL A 483 18.40 10.41 9.38
CA VAL A 483 19.78 10.10 9.07
C VAL A 483 19.88 9.91 7.55
N ILE A 484 20.59 10.82 6.87
CA ILE A 484 20.80 10.80 5.43
C ILE A 484 22.04 9.96 5.12
N LEU A 485 21.89 8.98 4.23
CA LEU A 485 23.00 8.18 3.70
C LEU A 485 23.44 8.79 2.37
N PRO A 486 24.71 9.20 2.20
CA PRO A 486 25.14 9.91 0.99
C PRO A 486 25.49 8.96 -0.16
N TYR A 487 24.55 8.10 -0.54
CA TYR A 487 24.58 7.34 -1.77
C TYR A 487 23.24 7.46 -2.51
N MET A 488 23.25 7.18 -3.81
CA MET A 488 22.05 7.14 -4.64
C MET A 488 21.16 5.95 -4.30
N ASP A 489 19.91 6.22 -3.91
CA ASP A 489 18.97 5.21 -3.45
C ASP A 489 18.63 4.22 -4.57
N SER A 490 18.70 2.93 -4.23
CA SER A 490 18.33 1.81 -5.09
C SER A 490 17.89 0.65 -4.21
N TYR A 491 16.99 -0.18 -4.73
CA TYR A 491 16.43 -1.29 -3.98
C TYR A 491 17.51 -2.30 -3.53
N ASP A 492 18.45 -2.63 -4.42
CA ASP A 492 19.49 -3.61 -4.09
C ASP A 492 20.43 -3.10 -2.99
N LEU A 493 20.49 -1.78 -2.79
CA LEU A 493 21.30 -1.13 -1.77
C LEU A 493 20.56 -0.89 -0.45
N VAL A 494 19.33 -1.40 -0.30
CA VAL A 494 18.58 -1.32 0.96
C VAL A 494 19.35 -1.98 2.11
N VAL A 495 20.10 -3.06 1.83
CA VAL A 495 20.98 -3.73 2.80
C VAL A 495 21.96 -2.78 3.49
N LEU A 496 22.42 -1.73 2.80
CA LEU A 496 23.32 -0.73 3.37
C LEU A 496 22.64 0.19 4.38
N LYS A 497 21.33 0.48 4.19
CA LYS A 497 20.54 1.20 5.21
C LYS A 497 20.45 0.36 6.48
N THR A 498 20.29 -0.96 6.36
CA THR A 498 20.25 -1.88 7.51
C THR A 498 21.57 -1.89 8.28
N VAL A 499 22.71 -1.89 7.59
CA VAL A 499 24.03 -1.75 8.24
C VAL A 499 24.12 -0.40 8.97
N ALA A 500 23.66 0.69 8.36
CA ALA A 500 23.64 2.01 8.99
C ALA A 500 22.73 2.07 10.22
N ILE A 501 21.59 1.37 10.22
CA ILE A 501 20.72 1.23 11.39
C ILE A 501 21.48 0.54 12.54
N CYS A 502 22.19 -0.55 12.26
CA CYS A 502 23.02 -1.23 13.26
C CYS A 502 24.12 -0.30 13.80
N GLU A 503 24.85 0.40 12.93
CA GLU A 503 25.91 1.33 13.30
C GLU A 503 25.40 2.46 14.20
N TYR A 504 24.30 3.10 13.80
CA TYR A 504 23.71 4.21 14.54
C TYR A 504 23.18 3.75 15.90
N GLY A 505 22.52 2.59 15.94
CA GLY A 505 22.01 1.98 17.17
C GLY A 505 23.11 1.69 18.18
N VAL A 506 24.25 1.16 17.72
CA VAL A 506 25.38 0.77 18.57
C VAL A 506 26.22 1.98 18.99
N ARG A 507 26.57 2.87 18.06
CA ARG A 507 27.58 3.92 18.31
C ARG A 507 26.99 5.25 18.75
N THR A 508 25.89 5.66 18.11
CA THR A 508 25.26 6.96 18.36
C THR A 508 24.27 6.88 19.50
N VAL A 509 23.36 5.90 19.43
CA VAL A 509 22.28 5.74 20.43
C VAL A 509 22.73 4.90 21.62
N ARG A 510 23.62 3.92 21.41
CA ARG A 510 24.02 2.92 22.41
C ARG A 510 22.81 2.20 23.03
N ALA A 511 21.87 1.80 22.19
CA ALA A 511 20.65 1.13 22.63
C ALA A 511 20.92 -0.32 23.03
N LYS A 512 20.14 -0.86 23.99
CA LYS A 512 20.22 -2.28 24.36
C LYS A 512 19.71 -3.19 23.25
N TYR A 513 18.64 -2.76 22.59
CA TYR A 513 17.98 -3.46 21.51
C TYR A 513 17.81 -2.55 20.30
N ILE A 514 17.87 -3.13 19.10
CA ILE A 514 17.78 -2.41 17.83
C ILE A 514 16.70 -3.09 17.00
N MET A 515 15.67 -2.33 16.65
CA MET A 515 14.60 -2.74 15.77
C MET A 515 14.78 -2.11 14.40
N LYS A 516 14.60 -2.90 13.35
CA LYS A 516 14.35 -2.42 11.99
C LYS A 516 12.85 -2.40 11.74
N GLY A 517 12.37 -1.39 11.03
CA GLY A 517 11.02 -1.33 10.47
C GLY A 517 10.99 -0.47 9.20
N ASP A 518 9.85 -0.42 8.53
CA ASP A 518 9.64 0.35 7.30
C ASP A 518 8.69 1.53 7.53
N ASP A 519 8.71 2.55 6.66
CA ASP A 519 7.90 3.77 6.81
C ASP A 519 6.40 3.59 6.54
N ASP A 520 6.02 2.40 6.06
CA ASP A 520 4.66 1.88 5.90
C ASP A 520 4.31 0.82 6.96
N THR A 521 5.08 0.74 8.06
CA THR A 521 4.83 -0.18 9.18
C THR A 521 4.35 0.56 10.42
N PHE A 522 3.18 0.18 10.95
CA PHE A 522 2.71 0.63 12.26
C PHE A 522 3.30 -0.20 13.38
N VAL A 523 3.94 0.44 14.37
CA VAL A 523 4.62 -0.24 15.48
C VAL A 523 3.90 0.02 16.81
N ARG A 524 3.54 -1.05 17.52
CA ARG A 524 3.08 -0.97 18.92
C ARG A 524 4.27 -1.01 19.88
N VAL A 525 4.81 0.18 20.16
CA VAL A 525 6.05 0.38 20.92
C VAL A 525 6.03 -0.30 22.29
N ASP A 526 4.90 -0.27 23.01
CA ASP A 526 4.76 -0.94 24.30
C ASP A 526 4.82 -2.47 24.18
N SER A 527 4.09 -3.05 23.23
CA SER A 527 4.10 -4.49 22.97
C SER A 527 5.46 -5.02 22.53
N ILE A 528 6.20 -4.22 21.75
CA ILE A 528 7.57 -4.55 21.35
C ILE A 528 8.50 -4.63 22.57
N ILE A 529 8.42 -3.65 23.48
CA ILE A 529 9.22 -3.64 24.71
C ILE A 529 8.85 -4.82 25.62
N ASP A 530 7.56 -5.10 25.76
CA ASP A 530 7.09 -6.25 26.56
C ASP A 530 7.58 -7.58 25.97
N GLU A 531 7.64 -7.72 24.64
CA GLU A 531 8.15 -8.93 23.98
C GLU A 531 9.64 -9.12 24.22
N VAL A 532 10.43 -8.06 24.06
CA VAL A 532 11.88 -8.09 24.29
C VAL A 532 12.22 -8.45 25.74
N ASN A 533 11.45 -7.93 26.69
CA ASN A 533 11.67 -8.17 28.12
C ASN A 533 11.29 -9.59 28.58
N LYS A 534 10.67 -10.41 27.73
CA LYS A 534 10.47 -11.84 28.02
C LYS A 534 11.75 -12.65 27.89
N VAL A 535 12.71 -12.18 27.10
CA VAL A 535 14.01 -12.85 26.96
C VAL A 535 14.90 -12.48 28.16
N PRO A 536 15.49 -13.45 28.86
CA PRO A 536 16.36 -13.17 30.01
C PRO A 536 17.53 -12.24 29.65
N ALA A 537 17.82 -11.31 30.56
CA ALA A 537 18.93 -10.37 30.40
C ALA A 537 20.27 -11.10 30.17
N GLY A 538 21.07 -10.59 29.23
CA GLY A 538 22.40 -11.14 28.90
C GLY A 538 22.40 -12.22 27.80
N ARG A 539 21.23 -12.61 27.28
CA ARG A 539 21.14 -13.40 26.04
C ARG A 539 21.16 -12.49 24.81
N SER A 540 21.71 -13.03 23.72
CA SER A 540 21.59 -12.43 22.39
C SER A 540 20.25 -12.86 21.79
N LEU A 541 19.50 -11.95 21.17
CA LEU A 541 18.15 -12.25 20.67
C LEU A 541 17.94 -11.77 19.25
N TYR A 542 17.11 -12.52 18.53
CA TYR A 542 16.57 -12.15 17.23
C TYR A 542 15.06 -12.46 17.21
N ILE A 543 14.25 -11.40 17.20
CA ILE A 543 12.79 -11.48 17.34
C ILE A 543 12.15 -10.97 16.05
N GLY A 544 11.16 -11.70 15.54
CA GLY A 544 10.38 -11.27 14.37
C GLY A 544 9.47 -12.39 13.86
N ASN A 545 8.89 -12.21 12.68
CA ASN A 545 8.22 -13.30 11.98
C ASN A 545 9.28 -14.11 11.20
N ILE A 546 9.88 -15.10 11.86
CA ILE A 546 11.00 -15.90 11.32
C ILE A 546 10.51 -16.90 10.27
N ASN A 547 11.07 -16.82 9.07
CA ASN A 547 10.99 -17.85 8.05
C ASN A 547 12.04 -18.92 8.31
N TYR A 548 11.60 -20.17 8.39
CA TYR A 548 12.46 -21.35 8.48
C TYR A 548 12.40 -22.12 7.17
N TYR A 549 13.55 -22.57 6.66
CA TYR A 549 13.64 -23.40 5.45
C TYR A 549 13.00 -22.75 4.21
N HIS A 550 13.07 -21.42 4.11
CA HIS A 550 12.55 -20.71 2.95
C HIS A 550 13.50 -20.86 1.77
N LYS A 551 12.95 -21.22 0.60
CA LYS A 551 13.73 -21.48 -0.61
C LYS A 551 13.84 -20.22 -1.47
N PRO A 552 15.01 -19.93 -2.05
CA PRO A 552 15.15 -18.92 -3.09
C PRO A 552 14.14 -19.15 -4.21
N LEU A 553 13.38 -18.12 -4.58
CA LEU A 553 12.57 -18.17 -5.78
C LEU A 553 13.53 -18.21 -6.97
N ARG A 554 13.36 -19.20 -7.86
CA ARG A 554 14.20 -19.35 -9.07
C ARG A 554 13.55 -18.75 -10.32
N TYR A 555 12.44 -18.04 -10.14
CA TYR A 555 11.72 -17.35 -11.19
C TYR A 555 10.89 -16.20 -10.59
N GLY A 556 10.59 -15.19 -11.41
CA GLY A 556 9.78 -14.04 -11.03
C GLY A 556 10.61 -12.89 -10.46
N LYS A 557 9.95 -11.85 -9.93
CA LYS A 557 10.61 -10.61 -9.49
C LYS A 557 11.73 -10.80 -8.47
N TRP A 558 11.54 -11.76 -7.56
CA TRP A 558 12.50 -12.06 -6.50
C TRP A 558 13.39 -13.25 -6.88
N GLU A 559 13.59 -13.45 -8.17
CA GLU A 559 14.45 -14.51 -8.68
C GLU A 559 15.88 -14.34 -8.16
N VAL A 560 16.41 -15.46 -7.70
CA VAL A 560 17.78 -15.61 -7.28
C VAL A 560 18.38 -16.78 -8.02
N THR A 561 19.37 -16.49 -8.85
CA THR A 561 19.99 -17.52 -9.67
C THR A 561 20.85 -18.47 -8.82
N TYR A 562 21.21 -19.63 -9.36
CA TYR A 562 22.10 -20.56 -8.65
C TYR A 562 23.52 -20.00 -8.49
N GLU A 563 23.92 -19.07 -9.37
CA GLU A 563 25.18 -18.32 -9.25
C GLU A 563 25.13 -17.33 -8.07
N GLU A 564 23.99 -16.67 -7.85
CA GLU A 564 23.80 -15.76 -6.72
C GLU A 564 23.69 -16.52 -5.38
N TRP A 565 22.96 -17.64 -5.37
CA TRP A 565 22.70 -18.47 -4.20
C TRP A 565 22.67 -19.96 -4.55
N PRO A 566 23.79 -20.69 -4.36
CA PRO A 566 23.89 -22.09 -4.75
C PRO A 566 23.14 -23.04 -3.81
N GLU A 567 22.88 -22.65 -2.56
CA GLU A 567 22.17 -23.47 -1.59
C GLU A 567 20.67 -23.56 -1.88
N GLU A 568 20.00 -24.59 -1.36
CA GLU A 568 18.57 -24.81 -1.60
C GLU A 568 17.66 -24.00 -0.67
N ASP A 569 18.16 -23.63 0.51
CA ASP A 569 17.43 -22.91 1.54
C ASP A 569 18.22 -21.65 1.97
N TYR A 570 17.50 -20.61 2.37
CA TYR A 570 18.06 -19.49 3.12
C TYR A 570 18.25 -19.85 4.60
N PRO A 571 19.21 -19.21 5.30
CA PRO A 571 19.28 -19.31 6.75
C PRO A 571 18.03 -18.71 7.40
N PRO A 572 17.69 -19.09 8.65
CA PRO A 572 16.53 -18.51 9.34
C PRO A 572 16.60 -16.99 9.42
N TYR A 573 15.57 -16.32 8.91
CA TYR A 573 15.51 -14.86 8.84
C TYR A 573 14.12 -14.32 9.17
N ALA A 574 14.04 -13.15 9.80
CA ALA A 574 12.77 -12.48 10.07
C ALA A 574 12.28 -11.76 8.79
N ASN A 575 10.98 -11.83 8.49
CA ASN A 575 10.39 -11.07 7.39
C ASN A 575 10.64 -9.55 7.53
N GLY A 576 10.78 -8.87 6.38
CA GLY A 576 11.04 -7.42 6.26
C GLY A 576 10.21 -6.43 7.10
N PRO A 577 8.90 -6.65 7.41
CA PRO A 577 8.05 -5.69 8.12
C PRO A 577 8.55 -5.26 9.50
N GLY A 578 9.43 -6.04 10.12
CA GLY A 578 10.19 -5.58 11.26
C GLY A 578 10.73 -6.72 12.10
N TYR A 579 11.90 -6.47 12.69
CA TYR A 579 12.57 -7.41 13.56
C TYR A 579 13.45 -6.68 14.56
N ILE A 580 13.82 -7.38 15.63
CA ILE A 580 14.57 -6.83 16.76
C ILE A 580 15.82 -7.68 17.00
N LEU A 581 16.94 -7.00 17.23
CA LEU A 581 18.25 -7.57 17.54
C LEU A 581 18.72 -7.08 18.89
N SER A 582 19.49 -7.90 19.61
CA SER A 582 20.32 -7.41 20.70
C SER A 582 21.51 -6.60 20.18
N SER A 583 21.97 -5.63 20.99
CA SER A 583 23.07 -4.73 20.60
C SER A 583 24.39 -5.44 20.27
N ASP A 584 24.65 -6.63 20.81
CA ASP A 584 25.87 -7.39 20.54
C ASP A 584 25.89 -7.99 19.14
N ILE A 585 24.73 -8.47 18.64
CA ILE A 585 24.57 -8.91 17.26
C ILE A 585 24.79 -7.73 16.31
N ALA A 586 24.17 -6.57 16.59
CA ALA A 586 24.38 -5.38 15.78
C ALA A 586 25.84 -4.91 15.82
N SER A 587 26.51 -4.98 16.97
CA SER A 587 27.93 -4.64 17.08
C SER A 587 28.82 -5.59 16.28
N PHE A 588 28.48 -6.88 16.24
CA PHE A 588 29.17 -7.86 15.41
C PHE A 588 29.02 -7.53 13.92
N ILE A 589 27.79 -7.23 13.46
CA ILE A 589 27.51 -6.84 12.08
C ILE A 589 28.36 -5.62 11.67
N VAL A 590 28.39 -4.59 12.50
CA VAL A 590 29.19 -3.38 12.25
C VAL A 590 30.68 -3.71 12.16
N SER A 591 31.19 -4.52 13.09
CA SER A 591 32.61 -4.93 13.12
C SER A 591 33.02 -5.74 11.88
N GLU A 592 32.19 -6.70 11.46
CA GLU A 592 32.47 -7.54 10.30
C GLU A 592 32.34 -6.75 8.99
N PHE A 593 31.41 -5.79 8.91
CA PHE A 593 31.29 -4.88 7.76
C PHE A 593 32.55 -4.04 7.58
N GLU A 594 33.02 -3.41 8.66
CA GLU A 594 34.24 -2.60 8.65
C GLU A 594 35.51 -3.41 8.40
N SER A 595 35.50 -4.68 8.80
CA SER A 595 36.57 -5.64 8.54
C SER A 595 36.50 -6.26 7.14
N HIS A 596 35.50 -5.91 6.33
CA HIS A 596 35.27 -6.40 4.97
C HIS A 596 35.05 -7.92 4.90
N LYS A 597 34.43 -8.48 5.95
CA LYS A 597 34.11 -9.91 6.07
C LYS A 597 32.62 -10.20 5.98
N LEU A 598 31.78 -9.18 6.15
CA LEU A 598 30.34 -9.31 6.10
C LEU A 598 29.87 -9.55 4.66
N ARG A 599 29.31 -10.74 4.38
CA ARG A 599 28.71 -11.04 3.08
C ARG A 599 27.40 -10.25 2.93
N LEU A 600 27.31 -9.42 1.88
CA LEU A 600 26.10 -8.68 1.55
C LEU A 600 25.27 -9.42 0.49
N PHE A 601 23.95 -9.29 0.58
CA PHE A 601 23.01 -9.81 -0.40
C PHE A 601 21.87 -8.81 -0.64
N LYS A 602 21.28 -8.81 -1.83
CA LYS A 602 20.30 -7.79 -2.27
C LYS A 602 19.03 -7.76 -1.41
N MET A 603 18.62 -8.90 -0.84
CA MET A 603 17.52 -8.98 0.12
C MET A 603 18.06 -8.71 1.53
N GLU A 604 17.58 -7.65 2.19
CA GLU A 604 18.16 -7.18 3.45
C GLU A 604 17.81 -8.10 4.62
N ASP A 605 16.61 -8.65 4.61
CA ASP A 605 16.09 -9.57 5.62
C ASP A 605 16.83 -10.91 5.58
N VAL A 606 17.07 -11.46 4.39
CA VAL A 606 17.93 -12.63 4.17
C VAL A 606 19.37 -12.32 4.63
N SER A 607 19.92 -11.16 4.26
CA SER A 607 21.25 -10.73 4.72
C SER A 607 21.33 -10.70 6.25
N MET A 608 20.31 -10.17 6.93
CA MET A 608 20.24 -10.19 8.38
C MET A 608 20.25 -11.62 8.94
N GLY A 609 19.48 -12.54 8.34
CA GLY A 609 19.49 -13.96 8.70
C GLY A 609 20.89 -14.59 8.61
N MET A 610 21.61 -14.34 7.52
CA MET A 610 22.99 -14.81 7.34
C MET A 610 23.92 -14.29 8.43
N TRP A 611 23.83 -13.00 8.77
CA TRP A 611 24.71 -12.39 9.77
C TRP A 611 24.41 -12.90 11.18
N VAL A 612 23.13 -13.09 11.50
CA VAL A 612 22.71 -13.66 12.79
C VAL A 612 23.15 -15.13 12.88
N GLU A 613 23.02 -15.92 11.81
CA GLU A 613 23.51 -17.30 11.77
C GLU A 613 25.04 -17.36 11.98
N GLN A 614 25.79 -16.48 11.32
CA GLN A 614 27.23 -16.36 11.51
C GLN A 614 27.57 -16.03 12.97
N PHE A 615 26.86 -15.08 13.60
CA PHE A 615 27.05 -14.76 15.01
C PHE A 615 26.70 -15.94 15.94
N ASN A 616 25.60 -16.64 15.64
CA ASN A 616 25.11 -17.78 16.42
C ASN A 616 26.13 -18.92 16.53
N SER A 617 27.01 -19.08 15.53
CA SER A 617 28.13 -20.03 15.58
C SER A 617 29.14 -19.74 16.70
N SER A 618 29.22 -18.48 17.14
CA SER A 618 30.14 -18.01 18.18
C SER A 618 29.47 -17.83 19.55
N ARG A 619 28.24 -17.33 19.56
CA ARG A 619 27.45 -17.09 20.76
C ARG A 619 25.98 -17.44 20.49
N PRO A 620 25.35 -18.32 21.30
CA PRO A 620 23.96 -18.72 21.06
C PRO A 620 22.99 -17.54 21.00
N VAL A 621 22.14 -17.54 19.98
CA VAL A 621 21.06 -16.56 19.75
C VAL A 621 19.71 -17.19 20.07
N GLU A 622 18.90 -16.46 20.85
CA GLU A 622 17.50 -16.80 21.08
C GLU A 622 16.65 -16.29 19.91
N TYR A 623 16.19 -17.20 19.05
CA TYR A 623 15.24 -16.87 17.98
C TYR A 623 13.81 -16.89 18.54
N VAL A 624 13.10 -15.76 18.45
CA VAL A 624 11.70 -15.64 18.89
C VAL A 624 10.82 -15.37 17.68
N HIS A 625 10.12 -16.41 17.24
CA HIS A 625 9.16 -16.32 16.15
C HIS A 625 7.79 -15.82 16.64
N SER A 626 7.22 -14.82 15.96
CA SER A 626 5.86 -14.35 16.22
C SER A 626 5.17 -13.83 14.96
N LEU A 627 4.01 -14.41 14.65
CA LEU A 627 3.11 -13.95 13.57
C LEU A 627 2.50 -12.56 13.84
N LYS A 628 2.64 -12.04 15.07
CA LYS A 628 2.21 -10.68 15.43
C LYS A 628 3.08 -9.61 14.78
N PHE A 629 4.26 -9.96 14.26
CA PHE A 629 4.93 -9.16 13.24
C PHE A 629 4.21 -9.39 11.90
N CYS A 630 3.07 -8.73 11.74
CA CYS A 630 2.14 -8.99 10.65
C CYS A 630 2.75 -8.51 9.32
N GLN A 631 2.84 -9.42 8.35
CA GLN A 631 3.49 -9.12 7.08
C GLN A 631 2.58 -8.48 6.04
N PHE A 632 1.27 -8.66 6.17
CA PHE A 632 0.28 -8.20 5.21
C PHE A 632 -0.97 -7.69 5.93
N GLY A 633 -1.23 -6.39 5.78
CA GLY A 633 -2.31 -5.68 6.45
C GLY A 633 -2.11 -5.60 7.95
N CYS A 634 -3.10 -6.08 8.68
CA CYS A 634 -3.19 -6.01 10.13
C CYS A 634 -3.99 -7.22 10.63
N ILE A 635 -3.61 -7.74 11.81
CA ILE A 635 -4.33 -8.82 12.51
C ILE A 635 -4.63 -8.39 13.94
N GLU A 636 -5.56 -9.05 14.63
CA GLU A 636 -5.81 -8.74 16.04
C GLU A 636 -4.54 -8.93 16.90
N ASP A 637 -4.33 -8.00 17.83
CA ASP A 637 -3.18 -7.97 18.75
C ASP A 637 -1.80 -8.04 18.05
N TYR A 638 -1.70 -7.46 16.86
CA TYR A 638 -0.43 -7.29 16.15
C TYR A 638 0.62 -6.54 17.01
N TYR A 639 1.90 -6.80 16.77
CA TYR A 639 3.03 -6.01 17.26
C TYR A 639 3.45 -4.97 16.21
N THR A 640 3.51 -5.41 14.96
CA THR A 640 3.63 -4.55 13.78
C THR A 640 2.51 -4.87 12.79
N ALA A 641 2.04 -3.85 12.08
CA ALA A 641 1.09 -3.99 10.98
C ALA A 641 1.68 -3.35 9.73
N HIS A 642 1.71 -4.09 8.63
CA HIS A 642 2.35 -3.74 7.37
C HIS A 642 1.62 -4.46 6.23
N TYR A 643 1.35 -3.87 5.07
CA TYR A 643 1.60 -2.48 4.67
C TYR A 643 0.50 -1.55 5.19
N GLN A 644 0.87 -0.33 5.60
CA GLN A 644 -0.06 0.69 6.08
C GLN A 644 0.18 2.02 5.36
N SER A 645 -0.85 2.51 4.66
CA SER A 645 -0.82 3.85 4.06
C SER A 645 -0.75 4.94 5.13
N PRO A 646 -0.34 6.18 4.77
CA PRO A 646 -0.36 7.31 5.67
C PRO A 646 -1.69 7.50 6.42
N ARG A 647 -2.84 7.27 5.77
CA ARG A 647 -4.17 7.37 6.41
C ARG A 647 -4.42 6.23 7.38
N GLN A 648 -4.07 5.00 6.99
CA GLN A 648 -4.21 3.83 7.86
C GLN A 648 -3.35 3.94 9.13
N MET A 649 -2.12 4.46 9.01
CA MET A 649 -1.26 4.75 10.16
C MET A 649 -1.94 5.65 11.20
N ILE A 650 -2.58 6.73 10.75
CA ILE A 650 -3.31 7.66 11.62
C ILE A 650 -4.53 6.98 12.23
N CYS A 651 -5.29 6.23 11.43
CA CYS A 651 -6.45 5.49 11.91
C CYS A 651 -6.07 4.49 13.02
N LEU A 652 -5.01 3.68 12.81
CA LEU A 652 -4.54 2.70 13.79
C LEU A 652 -4.14 3.40 15.09
N TRP A 653 -3.49 4.57 14.98
CA TRP A 653 -3.12 5.37 16.14
C TRP A 653 -4.32 5.88 16.92
N GLU A 654 -5.32 6.43 16.25
CA GLU A 654 -6.53 6.92 16.89
C GLU A 654 -7.30 5.80 17.60
N LYS A 655 -7.41 4.63 16.97
CA LYS A 655 -8.03 3.45 17.58
C LYS A 655 -7.27 3.01 18.83
N LEU A 656 -5.93 2.99 18.78
CA LEU A 656 -5.08 2.66 19.91
C LEU A 656 -5.26 3.65 21.09
N GLN A 657 -5.40 4.94 20.80
CA GLN A 657 -5.60 5.99 21.82
C GLN A 657 -6.97 5.94 22.49
N ARG A 658 -8.04 5.66 21.74
CA ARG A 658 -9.43 5.71 22.28
C ARG A 658 -9.76 4.61 23.29
N ARG A 659 -9.11 3.44 23.23
CA ARG A 659 -9.62 2.22 23.91
C ARG A 659 -8.71 1.59 24.95
N GLY A 660 -7.63 2.24 25.39
CA GLY A 660 -6.83 1.84 26.56
C GLY A 660 -6.70 0.31 26.74
N ARG A 661 -5.82 -0.33 25.95
CA ARG A 661 -5.49 -1.78 26.02
C ARG A 661 -6.61 -2.81 25.74
N GLY A 662 -7.88 -2.42 25.56
CA GLY A 662 -9.00 -3.38 25.56
C GLY A 662 -9.39 -4.06 24.24
N ALA A 663 -9.06 -3.49 23.07
CA ALA A 663 -9.25 -4.15 21.76
C ALA A 663 -8.41 -3.46 20.70
N VAL A 664 -7.36 -4.13 20.23
CA VAL A 664 -6.49 -3.67 19.13
C VAL A 664 -7.17 -4.05 17.82
N GLN A 665 -7.79 -3.07 17.16
CA GLN A 665 -8.57 -3.30 15.95
C GLN A 665 -7.88 -2.71 14.74
N CYS A 666 -7.84 -3.48 13.66
CA CYS A 666 -7.36 -3.03 12.37
C CYS A 666 -8.24 -1.91 11.81
N CYS A 667 -7.66 -1.08 10.95
CA CYS A 667 -8.42 -0.12 10.18
C CYS A 667 -9.01 -0.83 8.98
N ASP A 668 -10.33 -0.94 8.97
CA ASP A 668 -11.08 -1.21 7.75
C ASP A 668 -10.74 -0.07 6.77
N MET A 669 -10.54 -0.35 5.47
CA MET A 669 -10.34 0.73 4.49
C MET A 669 -11.69 1.42 4.30
N ARG A 670 -11.99 2.32 5.23
CA ARG A 670 -13.17 3.17 5.22
C ARG A 670 -12.92 4.47 4.52
#